data_AF-A0A9P4K193-F1
#
_entry.id   AF-A0A9P4K193-F1
#
_cell.length_a   1.000
_cell.length_b   1.000
_cell.length_c   1.000
_cell.angle_alpha   90.00
_cell.angle_beta   90.00
_cell.angle_gamma   90.00
#
_symmetry.space_group_name_H-M   'P 1'
#
loop_
_entity.id
_entity.type
_entity.pdbx_description
1 polymer ?
#
loop_
_entity_poly.entity_id
_entity_poly.type
_entity_poly.pdbx_seq_one_letter_code
_entity_poly.pdbx_strand_id
1 'polypeptide(L)'
;MEARETKLIDTSGRNGMPAPEFLSSHFGQAPVGQCGAHGRSAGTPTAGAPGSDMRLRVAYSSEEPGIVQIAGEGPYTGQAWKIARDENIILKANGGSGGAGGRGEDGQAGGRGRDGRDATRHRNGEDGQDGAPGGNGGYGSNGADGAAAGNIIVTVHEEDTDCLVPLQFNVQGGAGGESGQHGEPGDGGVGGRGGRSHAWTERHNDYVSAHSRPGGTNGSNGSPGTRPTTFLTGGKSGPNGSVQIKVIRGDLSEATYPGVYRIEVTKFDIIDENEDGINEPGEHLHVHNIRVRNVGGMPSPEGRSIHVLIQSTQFLAPVVSEPVELPRSIQPGQEVEVPGVLRAFIKNETAEKPLGLCLKAQQFVNLVAYFNERLNRPIPNFCGTTPIWIQYPLVLDPPTYLDCVAKGDKVRFRWVLHNNSTKPYGIDSLLKRAAATKLSDPNRFFNLAYATVDNPGDATDEISEIEPLSKVTIDQDFYVDENTMEFSEGNLALELMLADPISRSMRSVQKHVMHMQISGKYHISPNPSFLLVVNSKAPNYAIHQIITLVRRRLHTSLDIFNLSLVGSFESPVTKQNVVKSYEGKSVIIFGNRFPYFNHGDRNPWDLLDPWETGLLMKAGTNILFTSVGSLSELNKWAEKTTFPAHDFTSGSQSISAPNAKGLVDSLKKTNSKALTSEMSVHRFPVLKSVFRNLPNSVDAAAKSAAKRLNKNMPLRRFVALPDLQATSAANPAGKSGRVIVCEGVPKNSNLVASVDPFSVGPLGPLIIAEHYLFLIISCIPFNVRVRMFWNMIGQSMTNGVSCESLFTGLEGFYVPGDTTPVDKKLLEAISFSLQYSLNAEIYLFTSTRPRFPDAVAKTEYLSHLPLVSQFFAAATKGTTVSEVANAQMLVSLLGAVHAQSNPLSFWQSTKSAFSFFGNRKGKLTPQLNSQIFSILSSSCDPAISGPVKDHVMQRSKQVKTGIRATKGKKSFAGFARTELATFAGTPFNFVDLTEAKESSEALTSAVANQNFSTWQMEKKNTQDWERVAKTMLTEMVNPVDE
;
A
#
# COMPACT_ATOMS: atom_id res chain seq x y z
N MET A 1 -26.07 32.83 -1.26
CA MET A 1 -25.68 33.20 0.11
C MET A 1 -26.92 33.07 0.96
N GLU A 2 -26.88 32.20 1.97
CA GLU A 2 -27.94 32.16 3.00
C GLU A 2 -27.81 33.40 3.88
N ALA A 3 -28.94 33.89 4.41
CA ALA A 3 -28.93 35.02 5.34
C ALA A 3 -28.15 34.64 6.61
N ARG A 4 -27.34 35.56 7.14
CA ARG A 4 -26.57 35.32 8.36
C ARG A 4 -27.44 35.30 9.61
N GLU A 5 -28.54 36.05 9.59
CA GLU A 5 -29.47 36.20 10.70
C GLU A 5 -30.91 36.31 10.21
N THR A 6 -31.87 35.78 10.97
CA THR A 6 -33.30 35.82 10.64
C THR A 6 -34.09 36.41 11.81
N LYS A 7 -34.73 37.55 11.58
CA LYS A 7 -35.61 38.21 12.55
C LYS A 7 -37.00 37.57 12.53
N LEU A 8 -37.70 37.57 13.67
CA LEU A 8 -39.01 36.95 13.82
C LEU A 8 -40.00 37.93 14.45
N ILE A 9 -41.15 38.12 13.81
CA ILE A 9 -42.34 38.72 14.42
C ILE A 9 -43.38 37.60 14.56
N ASP A 10 -43.72 37.22 15.79
CA ASP A 10 -44.60 36.09 16.09
C ASP A 10 -45.87 36.56 16.81
N THR A 11 -47.01 36.33 16.17
CA THR A 11 -48.36 36.64 16.67
C THR A 11 -49.21 35.37 16.79
N SER A 12 -48.53 34.21 16.86
CA SER A 12 -49.18 32.91 16.90
C SER A 12 -50.01 32.72 18.17
N GLY A 13 -51.12 32.00 18.03
CA GLY A 13 -51.98 31.62 19.12
C GLY A 13 -51.35 30.59 20.05
N ARG A 14 -51.79 30.59 21.31
CA ARG A 14 -51.32 29.63 22.32
C ARG A 14 -51.94 28.25 22.10
N ASN A 15 -51.15 27.20 22.31
CA ASN A 15 -51.66 25.84 22.28
C ASN A 15 -52.63 25.58 23.45
N GLY A 16 -53.61 24.73 23.20
CA GLY A 16 -54.55 24.19 24.18
C GLY A 16 -53.89 23.19 25.12
N MET A 17 -54.49 23.03 26.29
CA MET A 17 -54.04 22.14 27.35
C MET A 17 -54.69 20.76 27.15
N PRO A 18 -53.93 19.66 27.31
CA PRO A 18 -54.50 18.32 27.25
C PRO A 18 -55.48 18.06 28.40
N ALA A 19 -56.37 17.10 28.22
CA ALA A 19 -57.32 16.71 29.24
C ALA A 19 -56.62 16.01 30.41
N PRO A 20 -56.95 16.33 31.67
CA PRO A 20 -56.40 15.63 32.82
C PRO A 20 -56.93 14.19 32.87
N GLU A 21 -56.02 13.23 33.04
CA GLU A 21 -56.32 11.80 33.20
C GLU A 21 -56.36 11.42 34.68
N PHE A 22 -57.29 10.55 35.07
CA PHE A 22 -57.38 10.03 36.44
C PHE A 22 -56.93 8.58 36.46
N LEU A 23 -55.80 8.32 37.12
CA LEU A 23 -55.22 6.99 37.29
C LEU A 23 -55.18 6.66 38.79
N SER A 24 -56.32 6.29 39.39
CA SER A 24 -56.29 5.70 40.73
C SER A 24 -56.05 4.19 40.66
N SER A 25 -55.25 3.67 41.57
CA SER A 25 -55.05 2.23 41.73
C SER A 25 -56.15 1.64 42.61
N HIS A 26 -57.28 1.29 42.02
CA HIS A 26 -58.25 0.43 42.70
C HIS A 26 -57.56 -0.91 43.07
N PHE A 27 -57.83 -1.46 44.27
CA PHE A 27 -57.32 -2.79 44.65
C PHE A 27 -57.80 -3.82 43.63
N GLY A 28 -56.91 -4.65 43.07
CA GLY A 28 -57.18 -5.42 41.85
C GLY A 28 -58.40 -6.35 41.85
N GLN A 29 -58.97 -6.67 43.01
CA GLN A 29 -60.23 -7.41 43.11
C GLN A 29 -61.09 -6.90 44.26
N ALA A 30 -62.40 -6.75 44.04
CA ALA A 30 -63.33 -6.39 45.10
C ALA A 30 -63.44 -7.50 46.16
N PRO A 31 -63.87 -7.17 47.40
CA PRO A 31 -64.06 -8.17 48.45
C PRO A 31 -65.03 -9.28 48.02
N VAL A 32 -64.84 -10.49 48.57
CA VAL A 32 -65.65 -11.69 48.27
C VAL A 32 -67.16 -11.38 48.24
N GLY A 33 -67.79 -11.60 47.10
CA GLY A 33 -69.22 -11.36 46.86
C GLY A 33 -69.63 -9.90 46.57
N GLN A 34 -68.70 -8.95 46.41
CA GLN A 34 -69.00 -7.55 46.07
C GLN A 34 -68.63 -7.19 44.63
N CYS A 35 -69.43 -6.31 44.02
CA CYS A 35 -69.17 -5.81 42.68
C CYS A 35 -67.94 -4.89 42.66
N GLY A 36 -67.20 -4.88 41.54
CA GLY A 36 -66.11 -3.95 41.34
C GLY A 36 -66.57 -2.49 41.17
N ALA A 37 -65.77 -1.53 41.68
CA ALA A 37 -65.99 -0.10 41.47
C ALA A 37 -65.81 0.32 39.99
N HIS A 38 -66.60 1.29 39.54
CA HIS A 38 -66.48 1.87 38.21
C HIS A 38 -65.31 2.87 38.13
N GLY A 39 -64.60 2.89 36.99
CA GLY A 39 -63.55 3.86 36.73
C GLY A 39 -64.09 5.28 36.49
N ARG A 40 -63.31 6.31 36.86
CA ARG A 40 -63.62 7.72 36.63
C ARG A 40 -63.38 8.15 35.18
N SER A 41 -64.16 9.11 34.72
CA SER A 41 -64.00 9.66 33.36
C SER A 41 -62.92 10.74 33.32
N ALA A 42 -62.23 10.86 32.18
CA ALA A 42 -61.21 11.89 31.93
C ALA A 42 -61.81 13.30 31.94
N GLY A 43 -60.97 14.31 32.19
CA GLY A 43 -61.34 15.72 32.01
C GLY A 43 -61.47 16.14 30.55
N THR A 44 -61.72 17.43 30.31
CA THR A 44 -61.90 17.99 28.96
C THR A 44 -60.65 18.78 28.55
N PRO A 45 -60.07 18.54 27.35
CA PRO A 45 -58.97 19.38 26.86
C PRO A 45 -59.46 20.77 26.45
N THR A 46 -58.55 21.73 26.34
CA THR A 46 -58.89 23.07 25.82
C THR A 46 -58.47 23.23 24.37
N ALA A 47 -59.23 24.00 23.61
CA ALA A 47 -58.88 24.35 22.23
C ALA A 47 -57.65 25.25 22.18
N GLY A 48 -56.98 25.28 21.03
CA GLY A 48 -55.97 26.29 20.77
C GLY A 48 -56.57 27.70 20.74
N ALA A 49 -55.75 28.72 20.98
CA ALA A 49 -56.13 30.11 20.75
C ALA A 49 -55.79 30.54 19.31
N PRO A 50 -56.58 31.41 18.67
CA PRO A 50 -56.29 31.89 17.32
C PRO A 50 -55.01 32.73 17.26
N GLY A 51 -54.33 32.71 16.12
CA GLY A 51 -53.27 33.67 15.81
C GLY A 51 -53.85 35.06 15.56
N SER A 52 -53.11 36.11 15.93
CA SER A 52 -53.55 37.49 15.72
C SER A 52 -53.14 38.00 14.34
N ASP A 53 -54.02 38.79 13.72
CA ASP A 53 -53.72 39.51 12.49
C ASP A 53 -52.52 40.46 12.68
N MET A 54 -51.66 40.52 11.67
CA MET A 54 -50.48 41.36 11.63
C MET A 54 -50.62 42.37 10.49
N ARG A 55 -50.41 43.66 10.79
CA ARG A 55 -50.39 44.72 9.79
C ARG A 55 -49.07 45.45 9.86
N LEU A 56 -48.36 45.54 8.73
CA LEU A 56 -47.02 46.12 8.67
C LEU A 56 -46.92 47.06 7.47
N ARG A 57 -46.15 48.12 7.62
CA ARG A 57 -45.70 48.99 6.53
C ARG A 57 -44.24 48.71 6.23
N VAL A 58 -43.91 48.49 4.97
CA VAL A 58 -42.53 48.28 4.50
C VAL A 58 -42.10 49.49 3.70
N ALA A 59 -40.91 49.99 3.99
CA ALA A 59 -40.30 51.09 3.27
C ALA A 59 -38.77 50.93 3.25
N TYR A 60 -38.11 51.62 2.33
CA TYR A 60 -36.65 51.76 2.38
C TYR A 60 -36.23 52.77 3.46
N SER A 61 -35.15 52.49 4.19
CA SER A 61 -34.60 53.48 5.13
C SER A 61 -33.82 54.56 4.38
N SER A 62 -34.31 55.80 4.41
CA SER A 62 -33.56 56.96 3.86
C SER A 62 -32.36 57.35 4.71
N GLU A 63 -32.32 56.95 5.98
CA GLU A 63 -31.26 57.26 6.93
C GLU A 63 -30.07 56.29 6.83
N GLU A 64 -30.34 55.02 6.50
CA GLU A 64 -29.33 53.96 6.45
C GLU A 64 -29.39 53.22 5.10
N PRO A 65 -28.44 53.48 4.18
CA PRO A 65 -28.43 52.84 2.87
C PRO A 65 -28.40 51.31 2.95
N GLY A 66 -29.20 50.65 2.10
CA GLY A 66 -29.28 49.19 2.05
C GLY A 66 -30.14 48.52 3.13
N ILE A 67 -30.83 49.30 3.98
CA ILE A 67 -31.69 48.78 5.05
C ILE A 67 -33.16 48.89 4.69
N VAL A 68 -33.89 47.81 4.91
CA VAL A 68 -35.37 47.78 4.83
C VAL A 68 -35.94 48.10 6.21
N GLN A 69 -36.84 49.07 6.28
CA GLN A 69 -37.57 49.41 7.48
C GLN A 69 -38.98 48.82 7.43
N ILE A 70 -39.35 48.14 8.51
CA ILE A 70 -40.68 47.55 8.70
C ILE A 70 -41.29 48.22 9.91
N ALA A 71 -42.42 48.89 9.76
CA ALA A 71 -43.14 49.53 10.86
C ALA A 71 -44.46 48.80 11.12
N GLY A 72 -44.80 48.58 12.38
CA GLY A 72 -46.09 48.01 12.77
C GLY A 72 -47.24 49.00 12.55
N GLU A 73 -48.37 48.51 12.03
CA GLU A 73 -49.62 49.25 11.91
C GLU A 73 -50.69 48.63 12.84
N GLY A 74 -51.71 49.43 13.20
CA GLY A 74 -52.79 48.97 14.07
C GLY A 74 -52.28 48.57 15.46
N PRO A 75 -52.45 47.31 15.91
CA PRO A 75 -51.98 46.85 17.23
C PRO A 75 -50.47 46.97 17.45
N TYR A 76 -49.68 47.04 16.36
CA TYR A 76 -48.22 47.13 16.40
C TYR A 76 -47.70 48.57 16.19
N THR A 77 -48.59 49.57 16.20
CA THR A 77 -48.21 50.98 16.01
C THR A 77 -47.15 51.41 17.02
N GLY A 78 -46.05 51.99 16.52
CA GLY A 78 -44.90 52.41 17.34
C GLY A 78 -43.77 51.39 17.41
N GLN A 79 -43.95 50.17 16.89
CA GLN A 79 -42.88 49.19 16.72
C GLN A 79 -42.24 49.32 15.34
N ALA A 80 -40.91 49.20 15.26
CA ALA A 80 -40.18 49.22 14.01
C ALA A 80 -39.01 48.24 14.03
N TRP A 81 -38.73 47.62 12.88
CA TRP A 81 -37.63 46.69 12.67
C TRP A 81 -36.82 47.17 11.47
N LYS A 82 -35.49 47.14 11.63
CA LYS A 82 -34.53 47.43 10.55
C LYS A 82 -33.92 46.11 10.09
N ILE A 83 -33.95 45.85 8.79
CA ILE A 83 -33.46 44.61 8.18
C ILE A 83 -32.28 44.95 7.29
N ALA A 84 -31.10 44.47 7.67
CA ALA A 84 -29.87 44.66 6.93
C ALA A 84 -29.82 43.79 5.67
N ARG A 85 -28.84 44.07 4.79
CA ARG A 85 -28.66 43.44 3.48
C ARG A 85 -28.54 41.90 3.54
N ASP A 86 -28.01 41.35 4.60
CA ASP A 86 -27.76 39.92 4.82
C ASP A 86 -28.72 39.26 5.81
N GLU A 87 -29.76 39.98 6.25
CA GLU A 87 -30.77 39.48 7.20
C GLU A 87 -32.11 39.18 6.50
N ASN A 88 -32.84 38.16 6.93
CA ASN A 88 -34.24 37.94 6.54
C ASN A 88 -35.19 38.24 7.70
N ILE A 89 -36.49 38.34 7.42
CA ILE A 89 -37.52 38.40 8.46
C ILE A 89 -38.64 37.40 8.18
N ILE A 90 -39.01 36.64 9.21
CA ILE A 90 -40.17 35.74 9.21
C ILE A 90 -41.31 36.43 9.94
N LEU A 91 -42.44 36.53 9.26
CA LEU A 91 -43.71 37.01 9.78
C LEU A 91 -44.60 35.81 10.06
N LYS A 92 -44.86 35.53 11.34
CA LYS A 92 -45.52 34.31 11.79
C LYS A 92 -46.81 34.63 12.55
N ALA A 93 -47.94 34.09 12.10
CA ALA A 93 -49.26 34.30 12.69
C ALA A 93 -50.05 32.98 12.76
N ASN A 94 -49.45 31.93 13.33
CA ASN A 94 -50.04 30.59 13.32
C ASN A 94 -51.19 30.45 14.33
N GLY A 95 -52.11 29.51 14.09
CA GLY A 95 -53.09 29.12 15.10
C GLY A 95 -52.47 28.22 16.17
N GLY A 96 -52.94 28.33 17.41
CA GLY A 96 -52.57 27.42 18.49
C GLY A 96 -53.13 26.02 18.25
N SER A 97 -52.37 24.97 18.56
CA SER A 97 -52.84 23.58 18.44
C SER A 97 -53.83 23.24 19.56
N GLY A 98 -54.79 22.34 19.33
CA GLY A 98 -55.74 21.89 20.35
C GLY A 98 -55.13 20.90 21.34
N GLY A 99 -55.63 20.87 22.58
CA GLY A 99 -55.21 19.90 23.59
C GLY A 99 -55.69 18.48 23.29
N ALA A 100 -54.87 17.47 23.58
CA ALA A 100 -55.24 16.07 23.42
C ALA A 100 -56.31 15.62 24.44
N GLY A 101 -57.23 14.75 24.02
CA GLY A 101 -58.22 14.11 24.87
C GLY A 101 -57.56 13.18 25.89
N GLY A 102 -58.22 12.97 27.03
CA GLY A 102 -57.67 12.19 28.14
C GLY A 102 -58.22 10.77 28.19
N ARG A 103 -57.47 9.87 28.82
CA ARG A 103 -57.89 8.50 29.11
C ARG A 103 -58.77 8.40 30.37
N GLY A 104 -59.90 7.68 30.25
CA GLY A 104 -60.74 7.28 31.37
C GLY A 104 -60.11 6.14 32.18
N GLU A 105 -60.40 6.08 33.47
CA GLU A 105 -59.83 5.10 34.39
C GLU A 105 -60.46 3.71 34.20
N ASP A 106 -59.70 2.64 34.44
CA ASP A 106 -60.21 1.28 34.35
C ASP A 106 -61.15 0.95 35.54
N GLY A 107 -62.13 0.06 35.32
CA GLY A 107 -63.00 -0.48 36.36
C GLY A 107 -62.32 -1.59 37.17
N GLN A 108 -62.72 -1.73 38.43
CA GLN A 108 -62.17 -2.75 39.34
C GLN A 108 -62.79 -4.13 39.07
N ALA A 109 -62.05 -5.23 39.24
CA ALA A 109 -62.62 -6.57 39.12
C ALA A 109 -63.58 -6.92 40.28
N GLY A 110 -64.59 -7.75 40.01
CA GLY A 110 -65.57 -8.23 40.98
C GLY A 110 -65.00 -9.28 41.95
N GLY A 111 -65.64 -9.38 43.11
CA GLY A 111 -65.19 -10.26 44.19
C GLY A 111 -65.54 -11.72 43.95
N ARG A 112 -64.62 -12.62 44.33
CA ARG A 112 -64.83 -14.07 44.25
C ARG A 112 -66.05 -14.53 45.06
N GLY A 113 -66.76 -15.55 44.60
CA GLY A 113 -67.78 -16.26 45.36
C GLY A 113 -67.20 -17.15 46.47
N ARG A 114 -67.99 -17.46 47.50
CA ARG A 114 -67.56 -18.30 48.63
C ARG A 114 -67.60 -19.78 48.27
N ASP A 115 -66.55 -20.51 48.64
CA ASP A 115 -66.51 -21.96 48.44
C ASP A 115 -67.52 -22.67 49.37
N GLY A 116 -68.22 -23.66 48.83
CA GLY A 116 -69.12 -24.55 49.55
C GLY A 116 -68.37 -25.56 50.40
N ARG A 117 -69.02 -26.08 51.43
CA ARG A 117 -68.41 -26.98 52.42
C ARG A 117 -68.41 -28.43 51.95
N ASP A 118 -67.31 -29.15 52.16
CA ASP A 118 -67.17 -30.55 51.75
C ASP A 118 -68.21 -31.50 52.38
N ALA A 119 -68.51 -32.57 51.64
CA ALA A 119 -69.30 -33.70 52.10
C ALA A 119 -68.59 -34.40 53.26
N THR A 120 -69.37 -34.98 54.17
CA THR A 120 -68.86 -35.86 55.22
C THR A 120 -69.64 -37.17 55.15
N ARG A 121 -69.28 -38.17 55.97
CA ARG A 121 -70.07 -39.42 56.03
C ARG A 121 -71.56 -39.20 56.35
N HIS A 122 -71.92 -38.03 56.90
CA HIS A 122 -73.29 -37.69 57.30
C HIS A 122 -74.02 -36.70 56.35
N ARG A 123 -73.33 -36.00 55.44
CA ARG A 123 -73.95 -35.01 54.52
C ARG A 123 -73.23 -34.90 53.19
N ASN A 124 -73.95 -34.49 52.14
CA ASN A 124 -73.33 -34.13 50.86
C ASN A 124 -72.62 -32.78 50.97
N GLY A 125 -71.77 -32.47 49.99
CA GLY A 125 -71.12 -31.16 49.92
C GLY A 125 -72.11 -30.05 49.55
N GLU A 126 -71.83 -28.81 49.97
CA GLU A 126 -72.59 -27.62 49.59
C GLU A 126 -72.03 -27.01 48.31
N ASP A 127 -72.87 -26.35 47.53
CA ASP A 127 -72.43 -25.65 46.33
C ASP A 127 -71.68 -24.36 46.69
N GLY A 128 -70.75 -23.93 45.84
CA GLY A 128 -70.10 -22.63 45.97
C GLY A 128 -71.01 -21.49 45.50
N GLN A 129 -70.84 -20.29 46.05
CA GLN A 129 -71.57 -19.09 45.61
C GLN A 129 -71.01 -18.52 44.32
N ASP A 130 -71.84 -17.83 43.53
CA ASP A 130 -71.37 -17.13 42.33
C ASP A 130 -70.41 -15.98 42.69
N GLY A 131 -69.52 -15.64 41.76
CA GLY A 131 -68.71 -14.44 41.85
C GLY A 131 -69.51 -13.18 41.50
N ALA A 132 -69.12 -12.04 42.05
CA ALA A 132 -69.78 -10.76 41.82
C ALA A 132 -69.25 -10.07 40.54
N PRO A 133 -70.04 -9.22 39.86
CA PRO A 133 -69.62 -8.60 38.61
C PRO A 133 -68.52 -7.54 38.77
N GLY A 134 -67.75 -7.32 37.71
CA GLY A 134 -66.74 -6.27 37.65
C GLY A 134 -67.32 -4.87 37.41
N GLY A 135 -66.53 -3.84 37.68
CA GLY A 135 -66.90 -2.45 37.46
C GLY A 135 -66.65 -1.99 36.02
N ASN A 136 -67.48 -1.11 35.49
CA ASN A 136 -67.32 -0.46 34.19
C ASN A 136 -66.07 0.43 34.13
N GLY A 137 -65.47 0.54 32.94
CA GLY A 137 -64.42 1.52 32.67
C GLY A 137 -64.97 2.94 32.56
N GLY A 138 -64.15 3.94 32.89
CA GLY A 138 -64.45 5.35 32.80
C GLY A 138 -64.40 5.88 31.37
N TYR A 139 -65.09 7.01 31.11
CA TYR A 139 -65.12 7.59 29.77
C TYR A 139 -63.82 8.37 29.49
N GLY A 140 -63.16 8.16 28.34
CA GLY A 140 -62.17 9.10 27.82
C GLY A 140 -62.84 10.33 27.22
N SER A 141 -62.04 11.33 26.83
CA SER A 141 -62.54 12.55 26.18
C SER A 141 -62.01 12.73 24.76
N ASN A 142 -62.74 13.49 23.95
CA ASN A 142 -62.29 13.89 22.61
C ASN A 142 -61.09 14.83 22.69
N GLY A 143 -60.29 14.89 21.62
CA GLY A 143 -59.31 15.97 21.44
C GLY A 143 -60.00 17.30 21.18
N ALA A 144 -59.38 18.40 21.60
CA ALA A 144 -59.89 19.74 21.34
C ALA A 144 -59.40 20.27 19.98
N ASP A 145 -60.17 21.17 19.38
CA ASP A 145 -59.85 21.74 18.07
C ASP A 145 -58.61 22.66 18.13
N GLY A 146 -57.83 22.65 17.05
CA GLY A 146 -56.81 23.65 16.77
C GLY A 146 -57.45 24.96 16.29
N ALA A 147 -56.75 26.07 16.46
CA ALA A 147 -57.29 27.39 16.16
C ALA A 147 -56.90 27.90 14.77
N ALA A 148 -57.66 28.86 14.26
CA ALA A 148 -57.33 29.57 13.03
C ALA A 148 -56.00 30.34 13.15
N ALA A 149 -55.25 30.41 12.04
CA ALA A 149 -54.16 31.36 11.90
C ALA A 149 -54.68 32.79 11.68
N GLY A 150 -53.85 33.78 12.01
CA GLY A 150 -54.07 35.18 11.70
C GLY A 150 -53.68 35.52 10.26
N ASN A 151 -54.14 36.67 9.78
CA ASN A 151 -53.79 37.21 8.46
C ASN A 151 -52.61 38.17 8.56
N ILE A 152 -51.76 38.19 7.54
CA ILE A 152 -50.65 39.14 7.44
C ILE A 152 -50.93 40.10 6.29
N ILE A 153 -51.04 41.39 6.61
CA ILE A 153 -51.25 42.47 5.63
C ILE A 153 -49.99 43.34 5.62
N VAL A 154 -49.31 43.38 4.49
CA VAL A 154 -48.11 44.22 4.28
C VAL A 154 -48.46 45.33 3.33
N THR A 155 -48.35 46.58 3.78
CA THR A 155 -48.53 47.79 2.98
C THR A 155 -47.16 48.29 2.52
N VAL A 156 -46.99 48.57 1.24
CA VAL A 156 -45.73 49.07 0.66
C VAL A 156 -46.03 50.09 -0.43
N HIS A 157 -45.18 51.10 -0.60
CA HIS A 157 -45.28 52.00 -1.75
C HIS A 157 -44.73 51.32 -3.01
N GLU A 158 -45.27 51.62 -4.18
CA GLU A 158 -44.83 51.02 -5.45
C GLU A 158 -43.32 51.17 -5.70
N GLU A 159 -42.76 52.33 -5.34
CA GLU A 159 -41.32 52.63 -5.42
C GLU A 159 -40.43 51.82 -4.46
N ASP A 160 -41.03 51.18 -3.45
CA ASP A 160 -40.37 50.40 -2.40
C ASP A 160 -40.67 48.90 -2.49
N THR A 161 -41.25 48.45 -3.61
CA THR A 161 -41.53 47.01 -3.83
C THR A 161 -40.26 46.15 -3.83
N ASP A 162 -39.08 46.72 -4.09
CA ASP A 162 -37.78 46.06 -3.91
C ASP A 162 -37.50 45.67 -2.45
N CYS A 163 -38.07 46.39 -1.47
CA CYS A 163 -37.91 46.13 -0.04
C CYS A 163 -38.67 44.89 0.46
N LEU A 164 -39.45 44.22 -0.40
CA LEU A 164 -40.19 43.00 -0.03
C LEU A 164 -39.34 41.72 -0.04
N VAL A 165 -38.15 41.74 -0.66
CA VAL A 165 -37.25 40.58 -0.78
C VAL A 165 -36.94 39.83 0.53
N PRO A 166 -36.68 40.49 1.68
CA PRO A 166 -36.33 39.78 2.91
C PRO A 166 -37.53 39.11 3.61
N LEU A 167 -38.77 39.33 3.15
CA LEU A 167 -39.97 38.86 3.84
C LEU A 167 -40.23 37.37 3.58
N GLN A 168 -40.51 36.64 4.66
CA GLN A 168 -41.01 35.28 4.63
C GLN A 168 -42.27 35.19 5.51
N PHE A 169 -43.23 34.35 5.13
CA PHE A 169 -44.54 34.28 5.78
C PHE A 169 -44.83 32.87 6.30
N ASN A 170 -45.44 32.77 7.48
CA ASN A 170 -45.97 31.53 8.05
C ASN A 170 -47.33 31.81 8.72
N VAL A 171 -48.41 31.30 8.12
CA VAL A 171 -49.81 31.55 8.52
C VAL A 171 -50.59 30.24 8.60
N GLN A 172 -50.01 29.22 9.23
CA GLN A 172 -50.61 27.89 9.34
C GLN A 172 -51.60 27.80 10.50
N GLY A 173 -52.78 27.22 10.26
CA GLY A 173 -53.73 26.91 11.33
C GLY A 173 -53.17 25.88 12.31
N GLY A 174 -53.63 25.94 13.56
CA GLY A 174 -53.20 25.01 14.60
C GLY A 174 -53.73 23.61 14.35
N ALA A 175 -52.94 22.58 14.68
CA ALA A 175 -53.39 21.19 14.57
C ALA A 175 -54.46 20.87 15.62
N GLY A 176 -55.44 20.02 15.29
CA GLY A 176 -56.37 19.48 16.28
C GLY A 176 -55.70 18.50 17.24
N GLY A 177 -56.15 18.47 18.49
CA GLY A 177 -55.64 17.54 19.50
C GLY A 177 -56.07 16.11 19.24
N GLU A 178 -55.27 15.13 19.64
CA GLU A 178 -55.61 13.71 19.46
C GLU A 178 -56.80 13.28 20.34
N SER A 179 -57.51 12.21 19.96
CA SER A 179 -58.58 11.64 20.78
C SER A 179 -58.01 10.94 22.03
N GLY A 180 -58.72 11.03 23.16
CA GLY A 180 -58.43 10.23 24.35
C GLY A 180 -58.86 8.76 24.20
N GLN A 181 -58.89 8.04 25.33
CA GLN A 181 -59.21 6.60 25.35
C GLN A 181 -60.17 6.25 26.49
N HIS A 182 -61.08 5.29 26.27
CA HIS A 182 -61.91 4.76 27.37
C HIS A 182 -61.08 3.90 28.32
N GLY A 183 -61.50 3.87 29.58
CA GLY A 183 -61.00 2.91 30.55
C GLY A 183 -61.52 1.51 30.26
N GLU A 184 -60.72 0.52 30.64
CA GLU A 184 -61.06 -0.90 30.53
C GLU A 184 -62.09 -1.30 31.60
N PRO A 185 -63.06 -2.18 31.31
CA PRO A 185 -63.91 -2.74 32.35
C PRO A 185 -63.14 -3.73 33.22
N GLY A 186 -63.50 -3.82 34.49
CA GLY A 186 -63.00 -4.84 35.40
C GLY A 186 -63.66 -6.19 35.14
N ASP A 187 -62.89 -7.26 35.33
CA ASP A 187 -63.39 -8.64 35.17
C ASP A 187 -64.42 -9.01 36.24
N GLY A 188 -65.30 -9.96 35.95
CA GLY A 188 -66.16 -10.53 36.98
C GLY A 188 -65.40 -11.45 37.94
N GLY A 189 -65.83 -11.50 39.19
CA GLY A 189 -65.27 -12.38 40.19
C GLY A 189 -65.49 -13.85 39.88
N VAL A 190 -64.54 -14.70 40.24
CA VAL A 190 -64.65 -16.15 40.02
C VAL A 190 -65.68 -16.75 41.00
N GLY A 191 -66.48 -17.72 40.57
CA GLY A 191 -67.37 -18.45 41.47
C GLY A 191 -66.63 -19.27 42.53
N GLY A 192 -67.27 -19.47 43.67
CA GLY A 192 -66.80 -20.34 44.73
C GLY A 192 -66.85 -21.80 44.30
N ARG A 193 -65.92 -22.62 44.79
CA ARG A 193 -65.90 -24.06 44.50
C ARG A 193 -66.94 -24.79 45.34
N GLY A 194 -67.62 -25.79 44.78
CA GLY A 194 -68.48 -26.68 45.56
C GLY A 194 -67.66 -27.62 46.44
N GLY A 195 -68.26 -28.05 47.54
CA GLY A 195 -67.64 -28.94 48.50
C GLY A 195 -67.37 -30.33 47.91
N ARG A 196 -66.24 -30.95 48.24
CA ARG A 196 -65.83 -32.25 47.69
C ARG A 196 -66.66 -33.43 48.20
N SER A 197 -66.75 -34.51 47.42
CA SER A 197 -67.39 -35.77 47.82
C SER A 197 -66.57 -36.54 48.87
N HIS A 198 -67.22 -37.39 49.66
CA HIS A 198 -66.57 -38.21 50.70
C HIS A 198 -66.97 -39.68 50.59
N ALA A 199 -65.98 -40.58 50.57
CA ALA A 199 -66.19 -42.03 50.55
C ALA A 199 -65.43 -42.70 51.70
N TRP A 200 -66.00 -43.74 52.28
CA TRP A 200 -65.41 -44.50 53.38
C TRP A 200 -65.81 -45.97 53.30
N THR A 201 -65.05 -46.83 53.96
CA THR A 201 -65.31 -48.27 54.03
C THR A 201 -65.46 -48.72 55.48
N GLU A 202 -66.45 -49.55 55.77
CA GLU A 202 -66.65 -50.15 57.09
C GLU A 202 -66.29 -51.64 57.03
N ARG A 203 -65.43 -52.06 57.96
CA ARG A 203 -64.93 -53.44 58.03
C ARG A 203 -65.65 -54.13 59.17
N HIS A 204 -66.44 -55.13 58.82
CA HIS A 204 -67.00 -56.10 59.75
C HIS A 204 -66.03 -57.30 59.85
N ASN A 205 -66.16 -58.12 60.88
CA ASN A 205 -65.17 -59.19 61.19
C ASN A 205 -64.96 -60.18 60.03
N ASP A 206 -65.92 -60.23 59.10
CA ASP A 206 -66.04 -61.22 58.04
C ASP A 206 -66.21 -60.61 56.63
N TYR A 207 -66.37 -59.28 56.48
CA TYR A 207 -66.28 -58.57 55.17
C TYR A 207 -66.14 -57.02 55.30
N VAL A 208 -65.77 -56.34 54.21
CA VAL A 208 -65.71 -54.86 54.11
C VAL A 208 -66.79 -54.35 53.15
N SER A 209 -67.57 -53.34 53.54
CA SER A 209 -68.50 -52.59 52.68
C SER A 209 -68.00 -51.16 52.42
N ALA A 210 -68.29 -50.60 51.24
CA ALA A 210 -67.88 -49.25 50.84
C ALA A 210 -69.10 -48.33 50.62
N HIS A 211 -69.03 -47.10 51.13
CA HIS A 211 -70.05 -46.05 51.00
C HIS A 211 -69.45 -44.75 50.46
N SER A 212 -70.25 -43.97 49.72
CA SER A 212 -69.83 -42.63 49.27
C SER A 212 -70.99 -41.63 49.22
N ARG A 213 -70.71 -40.35 49.49
CA ARG A 213 -71.62 -39.22 49.31
C ARG A 213 -71.03 -38.18 48.35
N PRO A 214 -71.83 -37.62 47.43
CA PRO A 214 -71.37 -36.66 46.44
C PRO A 214 -71.05 -35.29 47.04
N GLY A 215 -70.23 -34.53 46.32
CA GLY A 215 -69.92 -33.13 46.62
C GLY A 215 -70.99 -32.17 46.07
N GLY A 216 -70.80 -30.87 46.32
CA GLY A 216 -71.55 -29.77 45.70
C GLY A 216 -70.89 -29.24 44.42
N THR A 217 -71.63 -28.46 43.64
CA THR A 217 -71.19 -27.83 42.40
C THR A 217 -70.53 -26.46 42.64
N ASN A 218 -69.61 -26.05 41.77
CA ASN A 218 -69.03 -24.70 41.83
C ASN A 218 -70.07 -23.64 41.43
N GLY A 219 -70.02 -22.49 42.08
CA GLY A 219 -70.71 -21.28 41.63
C GLY A 219 -70.14 -20.78 40.30
N SER A 220 -70.97 -20.04 39.57
CA SER A 220 -70.63 -19.38 38.32
C SER A 220 -69.77 -18.14 38.54
N ASN A 221 -69.00 -17.73 37.53
CA ASN A 221 -68.25 -16.48 37.57
C ASN A 221 -69.19 -15.30 37.34
N GLY A 222 -68.93 -14.19 38.03
CA GLY A 222 -69.60 -12.91 37.77
C GLY A 222 -69.31 -12.40 36.36
N SER A 223 -70.17 -11.54 35.84
CA SER A 223 -69.95 -10.90 34.54
C SER A 223 -68.89 -9.79 34.64
N PRO A 224 -68.06 -9.57 33.59
CA PRO A 224 -67.21 -8.39 33.53
C PRO A 224 -68.06 -7.11 33.47
N GLY A 225 -67.45 -5.98 33.86
CA GLY A 225 -68.04 -4.66 33.65
C GLY A 225 -68.16 -4.32 32.16
N THR A 226 -68.80 -3.20 31.85
CA THR A 226 -68.96 -2.72 30.47
C THR A 226 -67.93 -1.64 30.14
N ARG A 227 -67.31 -1.74 28.96
CA ARG A 227 -66.53 -0.64 28.39
C ARG A 227 -67.49 0.42 27.83
N PRO A 228 -67.26 1.73 28.06
CA PRO A 228 -67.94 2.77 27.31
C PRO A 228 -67.81 2.60 25.79
N THR A 229 -68.90 2.78 25.05
CA THR A 229 -68.97 2.58 23.59
C THR A 229 -69.03 3.88 22.78
N THR A 230 -68.95 5.03 23.45
CA THR A 230 -68.91 6.34 22.78
C THR A 230 -67.68 6.43 21.88
N PHE A 231 -67.83 6.94 20.66
CA PHE A 231 -66.68 7.13 19.77
C PHE A 231 -65.93 8.40 20.17
N LEU A 232 -64.63 8.30 20.44
CA LEU A 232 -63.79 9.45 20.72
C LEU A 232 -63.14 9.95 19.42
N THR A 233 -63.25 11.24 19.16
CA THR A 233 -62.69 11.89 17.97
C THR A 233 -61.53 12.80 18.33
N GLY A 234 -60.55 12.92 17.43
CA GLY A 234 -59.58 14.01 17.49
C GLY A 234 -60.27 15.36 17.21
N GLY A 235 -59.64 16.44 17.65
CA GLY A 235 -60.04 17.79 17.28
C GLY A 235 -59.75 18.07 15.80
N LYS A 236 -60.45 19.05 15.24
CA LYS A 236 -60.22 19.54 13.87
C LYS A 236 -59.02 20.48 13.86
N SER A 237 -58.22 20.44 12.79
CA SER A 237 -57.22 21.48 12.54
C SER A 237 -57.90 22.80 12.19
N GLY A 238 -57.33 23.90 12.67
CA GLY A 238 -57.79 25.23 12.34
C GLY A 238 -57.46 25.62 10.90
N PRO A 239 -58.20 26.56 10.30
CA PRO A 239 -57.92 27.05 8.95
C PRO A 239 -56.62 27.86 8.92
N ASN A 240 -55.92 27.80 7.79
CA ASN A 240 -54.78 28.67 7.50
C ASN A 240 -55.23 30.13 7.33
N GLY A 241 -54.36 31.06 7.70
CA GLY A 241 -54.52 32.48 7.43
C GLY A 241 -54.14 32.83 5.99
N SER A 242 -54.26 34.11 5.66
CA SER A 242 -53.89 34.64 4.34
C SER A 242 -52.80 35.71 4.44
N VAL A 243 -52.03 35.84 3.36
CA VAL A 243 -51.07 36.93 3.17
C VAL A 243 -51.61 37.88 2.10
N GLN A 244 -51.59 39.18 2.39
CA GLN A 244 -51.98 40.22 1.45
C GLN A 244 -50.88 41.29 1.39
N ILE A 245 -50.33 41.50 0.21
CA ILE A 245 -49.41 42.61 -0.07
C ILE A 245 -50.21 43.72 -0.74
N LYS A 246 -50.39 44.83 -0.05
CA LYS A 246 -51.04 46.04 -0.55
C LYS A 246 -49.99 47.01 -1.06
N VAL A 247 -49.99 47.23 -2.38
CA VAL A 247 -49.10 48.18 -3.04
C VAL A 247 -49.87 49.47 -3.29
N ILE A 248 -49.40 50.56 -2.70
CA ILE A 248 -49.91 51.92 -2.92
C ILE A 248 -49.14 52.54 -4.08
N ARG A 249 -49.83 52.87 -5.16
CA ARG A 249 -49.25 53.51 -6.35
C ARG A 249 -49.15 55.03 -6.19
N GLY A 250 -48.40 55.68 -7.08
CA GLY A 250 -48.21 57.14 -7.05
C GLY A 250 -49.50 57.96 -7.25
N ASP A 251 -50.54 57.37 -7.84
CA ASP A 251 -51.89 57.95 -7.95
C ASP A 251 -52.81 57.66 -6.76
N LEU A 252 -52.25 57.07 -5.69
CA LEU A 252 -52.93 56.60 -4.48
C LEU A 252 -53.88 55.41 -4.70
N SER A 253 -53.89 54.79 -5.88
CA SER A 253 -54.62 53.54 -6.09
C SER A 253 -53.93 52.37 -5.37
N GLU A 254 -54.73 51.40 -4.91
CA GLU A 254 -54.25 50.20 -4.22
C GLU A 254 -54.36 48.96 -5.11
N ALA A 255 -53.26 48.21 -5.23
CA ALA A 255 -53.25 46.85 -5.77
C ALA A 255 -52.99 45.84 -4.65
N THR A 256 -53.71 44.72 -4.63
CA THR A 256 -53.54 43.67 -3.61
C THR A 256 -53.05 42.38 -4.25
N TYR A 257 -52.00 41.79 -3.68
CA TYR A 257 -51.40 40.53 -4.14
C TYR A 257 -51.35 39.47 -3.03
N PRO A 258 -51.45 38.17 -3.38
CA PRO A 258 -51.44 37.08 -2.40
C PRO A 258 -50.04 36.75 -1.83
N GLY A 259 -48.97 37.37 -2.35
CA GLY A 259 -47.60 37.13 -1.91
C GLY A 259 -46.58 37.95 -2.70
N VAL A 260 -45.31 37.91 -2.26
CA VAL A 260 -44.20 38.63 -2.89
C VAL A 260 -43.80 38.00 -4.24
N TYR A 261 -43.10 38.76 -5.08
CA TYR A 261 -42.51 38.23 -6.30
C TYR A 261 -41.32 37.32 -5.95
N ARG A 262 -41.04 36.36 -6.82
CA ARG A 262 -39.87 35.48 -6.66
C ARG A 262 -39.36 35.13 -8.05
N ILE A 263 -38.19 35.62 -8.39
CA ILE A 263 -37.60 35.43 -9.72
C ILE A 263 -36.57 34.32 -9.66
N GLU A 264 -36.67 33.36 -10.57
CA GLU A 264 -35.71 32.27 -10.73
C GLU A 264 -35.29 32.13 -12.20
N VAL A 265 -34.03 31.76 -12.43
CA VAL A 265 -33.49 31.40 -13.75
C VAL A 265 -33.96 29.99 -14.09
N THR A 266 -34.64 29.86 -15.21
CA THR A 266 -35.13 28.58 -15.73
C THR A 266 -34.12 27.92 -16.67
N LYS A 267 -33.38 28.74 -17.43
CA LYS A 267 -32.41 28.28 -18.43
C LYS A 267 -31.36 29.35 -18.76
N PHE A 268 -30.15 28.93 -19.09
CA PHE A 268 -29.15 29.73 -19.80
C PHE A 268 -28.19 28.78 -20.53
N ASP A 269 -27.50 29.32 -21.53
CA ASP A 269 -26.47 28.59 -22.27
C ASP A 269 -25.09 29.13 -21.90
N ILE A 270 -24.07 28.27 -21.91
CA ILE A 270 -22.67 28.60 -21.64
C ILE A 270 -21.87 28.30 -22.90
N ILE A 271 -21.11 29.29 -23.37
CA ILE A 271 -20.24 29.18 -24.54
C ILE A 271 -18.83 29.69 -24.15
N ASP A 272 -17.80 28.95 -24.55
CA ASP A 272 -16.39 29.37 -24.46
C ASP A 272 -16.06 30.46 -25.49
N GLU A 273 -15.14 31.38 -25.17
CA GLU A 273 -14.88 32.60 -25.96
C GLU A 273 -14.57 32.32 -27.44
N ASN A 274 -13.85 31.22 -27.68
CA ASN A 274 -13.36 30.87 -29.00
C ASN A 274 -14.18 29.76 -29.68
N GLU A 275 -15.23 29.21 -29.06
CA GLU A 275 -16.06 28.10 -29.53
C GLU A 275 -15.28 26.85 -29.98
N ASP A 276 -14.19 26.50 -29.29
CA ASP A 276 -13.45 25.26 -29.47
C ASP A 276 -13.91 24.12 -28.55
N GLY A 277 -14.85 24.40 -27.65
CA GLY A 277 -15.44 23.44 -26.71
C GLY A 277 -14.63 23.24 -25.43
N ILE A 278 -13.60 24.07 -25.19
CA ILE A 278 -12.75 24.04 -24.01
C ILE A 278 -12.90 25.36 -23.26
N ASN A 279 -13.32 25.30 -22.00
CA ASN A 279 -13.20 26.48 -21.12
C ASN A 279 -11.79 26.48 -20.55
N GLU A 280 -10.95 27.42 -20.96
CA GLU A 280 -9.57 27.46 -20.53
C GLU A 280 -9.19 28.72 -19.74
N PRO A 281 -8.13 28.66 -18.91
CA PRO A 281 -7.61 29.85 -18.28
C PRO A 281 -7.05 30.86 -19.28
N GLY A 282 -7.43 32.12 -19.10
CA GLY A 282 -7.08 33.25 -19.97
C GLY A 282 -8.21 33.68 -20.91
N GLU A 283 -9.30 32.93 -21.01
CA GLU A 283 -10.48 33.29 -21.83
C GLU A 283 -11.65 33.82 -21.00
N HIS A 284 -12.66 34.34 -21.67
CA HIS A 284 -13.95 34.67 -21.11
C HIS A 284 -14.95 33.52 -21.27
N LEU A 285 -15.63 33.19 -20.18
CA LEU A 285 -16.86 32.44 -20.22
C LEU A 285 -18.01 33.36 -20.66
N HIS A 286 -18.78 32.97 -21.68
CA HIS A 286 -19.99 33.67 -22.09
C HIS A 286 -21.25 32.95 -21.62
N VAL A 287 -22.16 33.68 -20.99
CA VAL A 287 -23.49 33.20 -20.61
C VAL A 287 -24.56 34.02 -21.31
N HIS A 288 -25.38 33.37 -22.14
CA HIS A 288 -26.44 34.03 -22.93
C HIS A 288 -27.74 33.21 -22.90
N ASN A 289 -28.76 33.66 -23.63
CA ASN A 289 -30.10 33.07 -23.66
C ASN A 289 -30.69 32.84 -22.26
N ILE A 290 -30.42 33.79 -21.34
CA ILE A 290 -30.86 33.70 -19.95
C ILE A 290 -32.38 33.84 -19.94
N ARG A 291 -33.07 32.87 -19.34
CA ARG A 291 -34.52 32.87 -19.15
C ARG A 291 -34.83 32.91 -17.67
N VAL A 292 -35.73 33.81 -17.29
CA VAL A 292 -36.17 33.96 -15.91
C VAL A 292 -37.69 33.85 -15.83
N ARG A 293 -38.17 33.32 -14.71
CA ARG A 293 -39.59 33.19 -14.41
C ARG A 293 -39.90 33.81 -13.06
N ASN A 294 -41.00 34.56 -13.00
CA ASN A 294 -41.55 34.97 -11.71
C ASN A 294 -42.50 33.90 -11.19
N VAL A 295 -42.07 33.17 -10.16
CA VAL A 295 -42.85 32.13 -9.47
C VAL A 295 -43.52 32.65 -8.20
N GLY A 296 -43.54 33.97 -7.99
CA GLY A 296 -44.20 34.63 -6.87
C GLY A 296 -45.64 35.05 -7.16
N GLY A 297 -46.25 35.76 -6.20
CA GLY A 297 -47.66 36.17 -6.23
C GLY A 297 -47.95 37.55 -6.80
N MET A 298 -46.91 38.35 -7.09
CA MET A 298 -47.03 39.72 -7.63
C MET A 298 -45.99 39.98 -8.73
N PRO A 299 -46.17 41.00 -9.58
CA PRO A 299 -45.17 41.41 -10.57
C PRO A 299 -43.83 41.79 -9.92
N SER A 300 -42.72 41.61 -10.64
CA SER A 300 -41.43 42.17 -10.19
C SER A 300 -41.47 43.70 -10.15
N PRO A 301 -40.60 44.37 -9.37
CA PRO A 301 -40.60 45.83 -9.27
C PRO A 301 -40.47 46.52 -10.64
N GLU A 302 -41.28 47.55 -10.86
CA GLU A 302 -41.27 48.34 -12.10
C GLU A 302 -40.28 49.52 -12.04
N GLY A 303 -40.16 50.16 -10.88
CA GLY A 303 -39.34 51.35 -10.69
C GLY A 303 -37.84 51.09 -10.50
N ARG A 304 -37.38 49.83 -10.48
CA ARG A 304 -35.99 49.46 -10.12
C ARG A 304 -35.41 48.43 -11.08
N SER A 305 -34.20 48.69 -11.59
CA SER A 305 -33.45 47.73 -12.41
C SER A 305 -32.80 46.66 -11.53
N ILE A 306 -32.86 45.41 -11.99
CA ILE A 306 -32.22 44.25 -11.38
C ILE A 306 -31.06 43.84 -12.28
N HIS A 307 -29.84 43.92 -11.75
CA HIS A 307 -28.62 43.53 -12.46
C HIS A 307 -28.29 42.08 -12.19
N VAL A 308 -28.02 41.33 -13.25
CA VAL A 308 -27.54 39.95 -13.21
C VAL A 308 -26.04 39.93 -13.47
N LEU A 309 -25.33 39.10 -12.70
CA LEU A 309 -23.91 38.87 -12.83
C LEU A 309 -23.60 37.37 -12.67
N ILE A 310 -22.46 36.92 -13.17
CA ILE A 310 -21.90 35.62 -12.82
C ILE A 310 -21.30 35.71 -11.42
N GLN A 311 -21.53 34.70 -10.57
CA GLN A 311 -20.95 34.64 -9.26
C GLN A 311 -19.43 34.42 -9.36
N SER A 312 -18.64 35.26 -8.70
CA SER A 312 -17.18 35.09 -8.61
C SER A 312 -16.79 33.81 -7.89
N THR A 313 -15.75 33.14 -8.39
CA THR A 313 -15.20 31.89 -7.84
C THR A 313 -13.67 31.94 -7.84
N GLN A 314 -13.01 30.86 -7.41
CA GLN A 314 -11.56 30.76 -7.47
C GLN A 314 -11.02 30.87 -8.91
N PHE A 315 -11.79 30.40 -9.90
CA PHE A 315 -11.42 30.47 -11.31
C PHE A 315 -12.17 31.54 -12.09
N LEU A 316 -13.38 31.94 -11.70
CA LEU A 316 -14.18 32.89 -12.46
C LEU A 316 -14.11 34.29 -11.84
N ALA A 317 -13.74 35.29 -12.64
CA ALA A 317 -13.85 36.72 -12.33
C ALA A 317 -14.95 37.35 -13.20
N PRO A 318 -16.12 37.71 -12.65
CA PRO A 318 -17.17 38.34 -13.44
C PRO A 318 -16.75 39.72 -13.94
N VAL A 319 -17.14 40.05 -15.17
CA VAL A 319 -16.96 41.38 -15.76
C VAL A 319 -18.08 42.28 -15.25
N VAL A 320 -17.85 42.95 -14.12
CA VAL A 320 -18.87 43.75 -13.42
C VAL A 320 -19.23 45.06 -14.12
N SER A 321 -18.44 45.50 -15.10
CA SER A 321 -18.68 46.74 -15.88
C SER A 321 -19.80 46.60 -16.91
N GLU A 322 -20.22 45.38 -17.23
CA GLU A 322 -21.22 45.06 -18.26
C GLU A 322 -22.33 44.16 -17.69
N PRO A 323 -23.11 44.61 -16.68
CA PRO A 323 -24.19 43.81 -16.13
C PRO A 323 -25.33 43.67 -17.16
N VAL A 324 -26.06 42.56 -17.08
CA VAL A 324 -27.32 42.37 -17.82
C VAL A 324 -28.49 42.78 -16.94
N GLU A 325 -29.42 43.58 -17.46
CA GLU A 325 -30.62 43.99 -16.71
C GLU A 325 -31.80 43.06 -16.98
N LEU A 326 -32.52 42.66 -15.93
CA LEU A 326 -33.79 41.94 -16.09
C LEU A 326 -34.88 42.87 -16.67
N PRO A 327 -35.80 42.33 -17.50
CA PRO A 327 -37.02 43.04 -17.86
C PRO A 327 -37.80 43.49 -16.62
N ARG A 328 -38.37 44.70 -16.68
CA ARG A 328 -39.18 45.27 -15.59
C ARG A 328 -40.57 44.63 -15.56
N SER A 329 -41.21 44.61 -14.38
CA SER A 329 -42.61 44.19 -14.21
C SER A 329 -42.95 42.80 -14.78
N ILE A 330 -42.11 41.79 -14.51
CA ILE A 330 -42.35 40.40 -14.90
C ILE A 330 -43.56 39.87 -14.12
N GLN A 331 -44.64 39.54 -14.83
CA GLN A 331 -45.91 39.15 -14.23
C GLN A 331 -45.82 37.78 -13.53
N PRO A 332 -46.68 37.50 -12.52
CA PRO A 332 -46.75 36.17 -11.90
C PRO A 332 -46.93 35.05 -12.94
N GLY A 333 -46.08 34.03 -12.87
CA GLY A 333 -46.05 32.89 -13.80
C GLY A 333 -45.40 33.16 -15.16
N GLN A 334 -45.14 34.42 -15.51
CA GLN A 334 -44.52 34.82 -16.77
C GLN A 334 -43.05 34.41 -16.80
N GLU A 335 -42.64 33.85 -17.93
CA GLU A 335 -41.25 33.58 -18.28
C GLU A 335 -40.81 34.58 -19.36
N VAL A 336 -39.63 35.16 -19.19
CA VAL A 336 -39.05 36.14 -20.11
C VAL A 336 -37.61 35.81 -20.42
N GLU A 337 -37.20 36.11 -21.65
CA GLU A 337 -35.81 36.08 -22.07
C GLU A 337 -35.14 37.40 -21.70
N VAL A 338 -33.95 37.31 -21.12
CA VAL A 338 -33.17 38.46 -20.66
C VAL A 338 -32.17 38.84 -21.77
N PRO A 339 -32.28 40.04 -22.36
CA PRO A 339 -31.41 40.45 -23.45
C PRO A 339 -29.99 40.76 -22.94
N GLY A 340 -28.97 40.18 -23.60
CA GLY A 340 -27.57 40.47 -23.33
C GLY A 340 -26.71 39.22 -23.13
N VAL A 341 -25.43 39.43 -22.83
CA VAL A 341 -24.45 38.37 -22.57
C VAL A 341 -23.68 38.72 -21.31
N LEU A 342 -23.60 37.79 -20.37
CA LEU A 342 -22.73 37.91 -19.20
C LEU A 342 -21.37 37.32 -19.51
N ARG A 343 -20.32 37.97 -18.99
CA ARG A 343 -18.93 37.53 -19.17
C ARG A 343 -18.25 37.28 -17.84
N ALA A 344 -17.44 36.24 -17.77
CA ALA A 344 -16.52 36.03 -16.66
C ALA A 344 -15.15 35.58 -17.18
N PHE A 345 -14.09 36.29 -16.79
CA PHE A 345 -12.72 35.91 -17.09
C PHE A 345 -12.32 34.67 -16.30
N ILE A 346 -11.77 33.66 -16.98
CA ILE A 346 -11.26 32.44 -16.39
C ILE A 346 -9.81 32.70 -15.97
N LYS A 347 -9.58 32.79 -14.67
CA LYS A 347 -8.28 33.07 -14.06
C LYS A 347 -7.31 31.91 -14.27
N ASN A 348 -6.05 32.27 -14.44
CA ASN A 348 -4.91 31.36 -14.39
C ASN A 348 -4.74 30.75 -12.99
N GLU A 349 -4.16 29.55 -12.95
CA GLU A 349 -3.82 28.89 -11.70
C GLU A 349 -2.81 29.73 -10.90
N THR A 350 -3.01 29.82 -9.59
CA THR A 350 -2.15 30.62 -8.70
C THR A 350 -0.96 29.84 -8.14
N ALA A 351 -0.95 28.51 -8.28
CA ALA A 351 0.10 27.62 -7.79
C ALA A 351 0.71 26.80 -8.94
N GLU A 352 2.01 26.51 -8.82
CA GLU A 352 2.70 25.59 -9.74
C GLU A 352 2.11 24.17 -9.60
N LYS A 353 1.90 23.51 -10.74
CA LYS A 353 1.33 22.17 -10.76
C LYS A 353 2.35 21.11 -10.37
N PRO A 354 1.91 20.02 -9.73
CA PRO A 354 2.73 18.82 -9.64
C PRO A 354 3.13 18.31 -11.02
N LEU A 355 4.31 17.70 -11.10
CA LEU A 355 4.87 17.13 -12.33
C LEU A 355 3.90 16.10 -12.95
N GLY A 356 3.71 16.21 -14.26
CA GLY A 356 2.93 15.32 -15.10
C GLY A 356 1.42 15.52 -15.07
N LEU A 357 0.88 16.41 -14.22
CA LEU A 357 -0.56 16.64 -14.13
C LEU A 357 -1.06 17.71 -15.11
N CYS A 358 -2.17 17.40 -15.79
CA CYS A 358 -2.93 18.36 -16.58
C CYS A 358 -3.91 19.17 -15.71
N LEU A 359 -4.28 20.38 -16.15
CA LEU A 359 -5.39 21.10 -15.51
C LEU A 359 -6.70 20.42 -15.87
N LYS A 360 -7.46 20.02 -14.86
CA LYS A 360 -8.86 19.59 -15.02
C LYS A 360 -9.66 19.94 -13.78
N ALA A 361 -10.15 21.17 -13.71
CA ALA A 361 -10.90 21.68 -12.57
C ALA A 361 -12.40 21.72 -12.88
N GLN A 362 -13.22 21.11 -12.03
CA GLN A 362 -14.67 21.25 -12.10
C GLN A 362 -15.08 22.54 -11.39
N GLN A 363 -15.84 23.39 -12.08
CA GLN A 363 -16.35 24.65 -11.55
C GLN A 363 -17.87 24.73 -11.75
N PHE A 364 -18.55 25.45 -10.87
CA PHE A 364 -19.97 25.73 -11.01
C PHE A 364 -20.19 27.20 -11.38
N VAL A 365 -21.00 27.42 -12.40
CA VAL A 365 -21.49 28.72 -12.84
C VAL A 365 -22.84 28.95 -12.21
N ASN A 366 -22.93 30.02 -11.42
CA ASN A 366 -24.15 30.48 -10.77
C ASN A 366 -24.40 31.92 -11.19
N LEU A 367 -25.64 32.26 -11.51
CA LEU A 367 -26.04 33.64 -11.72
C LEU A 367 -26.57 34.25 -10.42
N VAL A 368 -26.25 35.52 -10.20
CA VAL A 368 -26.70 36.28 -9.04
C VAL A 368 -27.33 37.57 -9.52
N ALA A 369 -28.52 37.88 -8.99
CA ALA A 369 -29.27 39.09 -9.34
C ALA A 369 -29.33 40.02 -8.14
N TYR A 370 -29.12 41.32 -8.34
CA TYR A 370 -29.13 42.35 -7.30
C TYR A 370 -29.91 43.58 -7.74
N PHE A 371 -30.60 44.22 -6.79
CA PHE A 371 -31.13 45.57 -6.99
C PHE A 371 -29.98 46.58 -6.95
N ASN A 372 -29.66 47.18 -8.09
CA ASN A 372 -28.54 48.11 -8.20
C ASN A 372 -28.78 49.39 -7.36
N GLU A 373 -27.70 49.97 -6.84
CA GLU A 373 -27.59 51.26 -6.12
C GLU A 373 -28.33 51.42 -4.77
N ARG A 374 -29.52 50.83 -4.57
CA ARG A 374 -30.35 51.09 -3.38
C ARG A 374 -30.21 50.02 -2.29
N LEU A 375 -30.78 48.84 -2.50
CA LEU A 375 -30.69 47.73 -1.53
C LEU A 375 -29.38 46.97 -1.65
N ASN A 376 -28.79 46.93 -2.86
CA ASN A 376 -27.64 46.09 -3.21
C ASN A 376 -27.84 44.62 -2.81
N ARG A 377 -29.07 44.16 -2.60
CA ARG A 377 -29.37 42.86 -1.99
C ARG A 377 -29.52 41.78 -3.07
N PRO A 378 -28.90 40.58 -2.91
CA PRO A 378 -29.14 39.47 -3.82
C PRO A 378 -30.58 38.98 -3.73
N ILE A 379 -31.17 38.65 -4.88
CA ILE A 379 -32.42 37.90 -4.93
C ILE A 379 -32.14 36.46 -4.47
N PRO A 380 -32.81 35.97 -3.41
CA PRO A 380 -32.58 34.62 -2.91
C PRO A 380 -33.06 33.58 -3.92
N ASN A 381 -32.33 32.46 -4.00
CA ASN A 381 -32.64 31.33 -4.89
C ASN A 381 -32.82 31.71 -6.37
N PHE A 382 -32.11 32.75 -6.82
CA PHE A 382 -32.23 33.26 -8.19
C PHE A 382 -31.78 32.24 -9.25
N CYS A 383 -30.73 31.46 -9.02
CA CYS A 383 -30.20 30.52 -10.00
C CYS A 383 -29.67 29.24 -9.32
N GLY A 384 -29.89 28.10 -9.97
CA GLY A 384 -29.21 26.84 -9.65
C GLY A 384 -27.74 26.85 -10.08
N THR A 385 -27.06 25.72 -9.91
CA THR A 385 -25.66 25.54 -10.29
C THR A 385 -25.53 24.79 -11.61
N THR A 386 -24.71 25.31 -12.53
CA THR A 386 -24.38 24.63 -13.80
C THR A 386 -22.89 24.26 -13.82
N PRO A 387 -22.51 22.98 -13.92
CA PRO A 387 -21.11 22.57 -13.91
C PRO A 387 -20.43 22.85 -15.25
N ILE A 388 -19.16 23.26 -15.19
CA ILE A 388 -18.23 23.40 -16.31
C ILE A 388 -16.89 22.75 -15.95
N TRP A 389 -16.08 22.44 -16.97
CA TRP A 389 -14.72 21.96 -16.81
C TRP A 389 -13.74 22.99 -17.33
N ILE A 390 -12.76 23.35 -16.49
CA ILE A 390 -11.66 24.23 -16.85
C ILE A 390 -10.42 23.38 -17.11
N GLN A 391 -9.89 23.45 -18.33
CA GLN A 391 -8.74 22.67 -18.79
C GLN A 391 -8.03 23.38 -19.96
N TYR A 392 -6.82 22.93 -20.31
CA TYR A 392 -6.15 23.41 -21.54
C TYR A 392 -6.54 22.54 -22.74
N PRO A 393 -6.52 23.11 -23.96
CA PRO A 393 -6.86 22.41 -25.19
C PRO A 393 -5.83 21.36 -25.59
N LEU A 394 -4.55 21.60 -25.25
CA LEU A 394 -3.44 20.70 -25.56
C LEU A 394 -3.00 19.90 -24.32
N VAL A 395 -2.67 18.62 -24.52
CA VAL A 395 -2.21 17.71 -23.46
C VAL A 395 -1.00 16.92 -23.91
N LEU A 396 0.05 16.93 -23.09
CA LEU A 396 1.31 16.23 -23.34
C LEU A 396 1.33 14.88 -22.64
N ASP A 397 1.49 13.80 -23.39
CA ASP A 397 1.65 12.46 -22.82
C ASP A 397 2.97 12.33 -22.03
N PRO A 398 3.03 11.44 -21.02
CA PRO A 398 4.30 11.10 -20.39
C PRO A 398 5.34 10.66 -21.43
N PRO A 399 6.55 11.24 -21.44
CA PRO A 399 7.55 10.92 -22.44
C PRO A 399 8.06 9.48 -22.26
N THR A 400 8.38 8.83 -23.38
CA THR A 400 9.10 7.55 -23.35
C THR A 400 10.60 7.84 -23.41
N TYR A 401 11.34 7.40 -22.39
CA TYR A 401 12.79 7.63 -22.26
C TYR A 401 13.50 6.40 -21.66
N LEU A 402 14.83 6.39 -21.74
CA LEU A 402 15.68 5.35 -21.15
C LEU A 402 16.16 5.76 -19.76
N ASP A 403 16.04 4.88 -18.77
CA ASP A 403 16.56 5.18 -17.42
C ASP A 403 18.09 5.24 -17.34
N CYS A 404 18.79 4.75 -18.36
CA CYS A 404 20.25 4.80 -18.45
C CYS A 404 20.73 4.94 -19.89
N VAL A 405 21.75 5.77 -20.09
CA VAL A 405 22.41 6.00 -21.38
C VAL A 405 23.93 6.03 -21.20
N ALA A 406 24.69 5.71 -22.25
CA ALA A 406 26.13 5.80 -22.18
C ALA A 406 26.65 7.16 -22.65
N LYS A 407 27.79 7.58 -22.11
CA LYS A 407 28.52 8.73 -22.65
C LYS A 407 28.82 8.54 -24.14
N GLY A 408 28.68 9.62 -24.91
CA GLY A 408 28.86 9.63 -26.36
C GLY A 408 27.75 8.95 -27.16
N ASP A 409 26.67 8.46 -26.54
CA ASP A 409 25.53 7.95 -27.29
C ASP A 409 24.70 9.10 -27.87
N LYS A 410 24.22 8.90 -29.11
CA LYS A 410 23.10 9.64 -29.67
C LYS A 410 21.81 8.98 -29.18
N VAL A 411 20.87 9.72 -28.60
CA VAL A 411 19.63 9.19 -28.02
C VAL A 411 18.45 9.93 -28.61
N ARG A 412 17.40 9.21 -29.03
CA ARG A 412 16.14 9.77 -29.55
C ARG A 412 15.04 9.63 -28.51
N PHE A 413 14.43 10.75 -28.14
CA PHE A 413 13.19 10.71 -27.35
C PHE A 413 11.99 11.03 -28.22
N ARG A 414 10.87 10.46 -27.78
CA ARG A 414 9.57 10.61 -28.43
C ARG A 414 8.54 10.98 -27.39
N TRP A 415 7.76 12.01 -27.69
CA TRP A 415 6.58 12.37 -26.92
C TRP A 415 5.41 12.70 -27.85
N VAL A 416 4.21 12.64 -27.29
CA VAL A 416 2.96 12.81 -28.03
C VAL A 416 2.20 13.97 -27.42
N LEU A 417 1.76 14.89 -28.28
CA LEU A 417 0.93 16.03 -27.92
C LEU A 417 -0.46 15.83 -28.54
N HIS A 418 -1.51 15.89 -27.72
CA HIS A 418 -2.91 15.76 -28.13
C HIS A 418 -3.58 17.11 -28.17
N ASN A 419 -4.43 17.32 -29.17
CA ASN A 419 -5.39 18.41 -29.21
C ASN A 419 -6.78 17.86 -28.87
N ASN A 420 -7.30 18.24 -27.70
CA ASN A 420 -8.63 17.83 -27.23
C ASN A 420 -9.73 18.80 -27.61
N SER A 421 -9.39 19.93 -28.25
CA SER A 421 -10.37 20.91 -28.72
C SER A 421 -10.98 20.50 -30.07
N THR A 422 -12.06 21.16 -30.43
CA THR A 422 -12.74 21.01 -31.73
C THR A 422 -12.15 21.92 -32.82
N LYS A 423 -11.09 22.69 -32.52
CA LYS A 423 -10.41 23.58 -33.47
C LYS A 423 -8.93 23.24 -33.60
N PRO A 424 -8.27 23.58 -34.73
CA PRO A 424 -6.84 23.38 -34.87
C PRO A 424 -6.05 24.36 -34.00
N TYR A 425 -4.88 23.93 -33.54
CA TYR A 425 -3.99 24.69 -32.66
C TYR A 425 -2.57 24.76 -33.23
N GLY A 426 -1.88 25.89 -33.05
CA GLY A 426 -0.54 26.13 -33.59
C GLY A 426 -0.41 27.51 -34.24
N ILE A 427 0.81 27.88 -34.63
CA ILE A 427 1.12 29.22 -35.19
C ILE A 427 0.38 29.45 -36.52
N ASP A 428 0.26 28.41 -37.33
CA ASP A 428 -0.36 28.47 -38.66
C ASP A 428 -1.87 28.17 -38.64
N SER A 429 -2.40 27.73 -37.50
CA SER A 429 -3.81 27.43 -37.30
C SER A 429 -4.72 28.66 -37.39
N LEU A 430 -6.03 28.44 -37.53
CA LEU A 430 -7.04 29.50 -37.55
C LEU A 430 -7.00 30.41 -36.30
N LEU A 431 -6.71 29.83 -35.12
CA LEU A 431 -6.62 30.56 -33.85
C LEU A 431 -5.30 31.33 -33.69
N LYS A 432 -4.29 31.04 -34.53
CA LYS A 432 -2.93 31.58 -34.49
C LYS A 432 -2.35 31.56 -33.08
N ARG A 433 -2.58 30.47 -32.37
CA ARG A 433 -2.22 30.30 -30.98
C ARG A 433 -0.96 29.47 -30.89
N ALA A 434 0.16 30.13 -30.60
CA ALA A 434 1.45 29.48 -30.48
C ALA A 434 1.42 28.40 -29.40
N ALA A 435 1.93 27.23 -29.75
CA ALA A 435 2.16 26.10 -28.88
C ALA A 435 3.54 25.54 -29.20
N ALA A 436 4.22 25.02 -28.19
CA ALA A 436 5.54 24.41 -28.35
C ALA A 436 5.76 23.35 -27.28
N THR A 437 6.64 22.40 -27.55
CA THR A 437 7.25 21.60 -26.48
C THR A 437 8.64 22.11 -26.20
N LYS A 438 8.97 22.34 -24.93
CA LYS A 438 10.28 22.79 -24.49
C LYS A 438 10.97 21.68 -23.71
N LEU A 439 12.11 21.23 -24.19
CA LEU A 439 12.99 20.35 -23.45
C LEU A 439 14.14 21.16 -22.85
N SER A 440 14.45 20.91 -21.57
CA SER A 440 15.51 21.60 -20.85
C SER A 440 16.44 20.61 -20.15
N ASP A 441 17.74 20.88 -20.20
CA ASP A 441 18.81 20.17 -19.49
C ASP A 441 19.51 21.13 -18.51
N PRO A 442 19.00 21.26 -17.27
CA PRO A 442 19.65 22.06 -16.23
C PRO A 442 21.07 21.60 -15.89
N ASN A 443 21.41 20.33 -16.11
CA ASN A 443 22.72 19.77 -15.76
C ASN A 443 23.75 19.91 -16.90
N ARG A 444 23.31 20.18 -18.13
CA ARG A 444 24.14 20.30 -19.34
C ARG A 444 24.99 19.06 -19.59
N PHE A 445 24.41 17.88 -19.39
CA PHE A 445 25.01 16.60 -19.75
C PHE A 445 24.63 16.14 -21.16
N PHE A 446 23.62 16.77 -21.75
CA PHE A 446 23.10 16.48 -23.07
C PHE A 446 23.29 17.69 -23.98
N ASN A 447 23.82 17.45 -25.17
CA ASN A 447 23.79 18.41 -26.26
C ASN A 447 22.49 18.20 -27.04
N LEU A 448 21.57 19.15 -26.93
CA LEU A 448 20.25 19.05 -27.57
C LEU A 448 20.35 19.51 -29.03
N ALA A 449 19.93 18.66 -29.98
CA ALA A 449 20.15 18.91 -31.41
C ALA A 449 19.47 20.18 -31.94
N TYR A 450 18.34 20.57 -31.34
CA TYR A 450 17.57 21.77 -31.74
C TYR A 450 17.68 22.92 -30.72
N ALA A 451 18.67 22.90 -29.83
CA ALA A 451 18.93 24.04 -28.97
C ALA A 451 19.54 25.22 -29.76
N THR A 452 19.22 26.44 -29.33
CA THR A 452 19.78 27.65 -29.94
C THR A 452 21.18 27.93 -29.38
N VAL A 453 22.01 28.65 -30.15
CA VAL A 453 23.37 29.03 -29.73
C VAL A 453 23.35 29.85 -28.44
N ASP A 454 22.34 30.69 -28.26
CA ASP A 454 22.18 31.55 -27.08
C ASP A 454 21.68 30.77 -25.85
N ASN A 455 21.03 29.62 -26.04
CA ASN A 455 20.51 28.80 -24.95
C ASN A 455 20.73 27.30 -25.21
N PRO A 456 21.98 26.80 -25.11
CA PRO A 456 22.33 25.43 -25.47
C PRO A 456 21.71 24.36 -24.56
N GLY A 457 21.17 24.76 -23.41
CA GLY A 457 20.50 23.86 -22.46
C GLY A 457 19.01 23.70 -22.72
N ASP A 458 18.42 24.47 -23.62
CA ASP A 458 17.00 24.42 -23.92
C ASP A 458 16.76 24.23 -25.42
N ALA A 459 15.92 23.27 -25.79
CA ALA A 459 15.41 23.12 -27.14
C ALA A 459 13.89 23.32 -27.14
N THR A 460 13.38 24.05 -28.13
CA THR A 460 11.96 24.37 -28.24
C THR A 460 11.47 23.95 -29.62
N ASP A 461 10.50 23.04 -29.66
CA ASP A 461 9.84 22.58 -30.88
C ASP A 461 8.51 23.30 -30.99
N GLU A 462 8.46 24.32 -31.85
CA GLU A 462 7.24 25.06 -32.13
C GLU A 462 6.29 24.23 -33.00
N ILE A 463 5.01 24.30 -32.68
CA ILE A 463 3.96 23.56 -33.37
C ILE A 463 3.32 24.46 -34.43
N SER A 464 3.51 24.10 -35.71
CA SER A 464 2.83 24.75 -36.84
C SER A 464 1.31 24.60 -36.73
N GLU A 465 0.81 23.36 -36.71
CA GLU A 465 -0.62 23.07 -36.61
C GLU A 465 -0.87 21.62 -36.11
N ILE A 466 -1.86 21.45 -35.25
CA ILE A 466 -2.42 20.16 -34.84
C ILE A 466 -3.92 20.21 -35.05
N GLU A 467 -4.43 19.32 -35.90
CA GLU A 467 -5.84 19.19 -36.23
C GLU A 467 -6.74 18.94 -35.00
N PRO A 468 -8.03 19.30 -35.06
CA PRO A 468 -9.00 18.99 -34.01
C PRO A 468 -9.00 17.50 -33.63
N LEU A 469 -9.08 17.20 -32.34
CA LEU A 469 -9.17 15.83 -31.81
C LEU A 469 -8.05 14.88 -32.31
N SER A 470 -6.90 15.44 -32.71
CA SER A 470 -5.77 14.73 -33.26
C SER A 470 -4.57 14.75 -32.32
N LYS A 471 -3.49 14.08 -32.73
CA LYS A 471 -2.22 14.05 -32.00
C LYS A 471 -1.05 14.19 -32.95
N VAL A 472 0.02 14.82 -32.47
CA VAL A 472 1.32 14.90 -33.15
C VAL A 472 2.37 14.17 -32.31
N THR A 473 3.27 13.47 -32.98
CA THR A 473 4.43 12.84 -32.37
C THR A 473 5.65 13.69 -32.69
N ILE A 474 6.42 14.01 -31.65
CA ILE A 474 7.61 14.84 -31.74
C ILE A 474 8.78 13.95 -31.34
N ASP A 475 9.76 13.86 -32.24
CA ASP A 475 10.99 13.09 -32.08
C ASP A 475 12.16 14.07 -32.02
N GLN A 476 13.02 13.92 -31.02
CA GLN A 476 14.21 14.76 -30.88
C GLN A 476 15.43 13.93 -30.50
N ASP A 477 16.54 14.22 -31.18
CA ASP A 477 17.84 13.59 -30.95
C ASP A 477 18.70 14.42 -29.99
N PHE A 478 19.47 13.72 -29.15
CA PHE A 478 20.38 14.30 -28.16
C PHE A 478 21.70 13.55 -28.17
N TYR A 479 22.78 14.21 -27.76
CA TYR A 479 24.08 13.56 -27.57
C TYR A 479 24.48 13.65 -26.11
N VAL A 480 24.84 12.53 -25.49
CA VAL A 480 25.40 12.51 -24.15
C VAL A 480 26.86 12.99 -24.22
N ASP A 481 27.21 14.06 -23.50
CA ASP A 481 28.57 14.61 -23.52
C ASP A 481 29.60 13.55 -23.07
N GLU A 482 30.62 13.31 -23.90
CA GLU A 482 31.71 12.36 -23.64
C GLU A 482 32.53 12.70 -22.39
N ASN A 483 32.55 13.97 -21.99
CA ASN A 483 33.26 14.47 -20.81
C ASN A 483 32.47 14.28 -19.51
N THR A 484 31.21 13.84 -19.61
CA THR A 484 30.37 13.62 -18.44
C THR A 484 30.96 12.53 -17.55
N MET A 485 30.97 12.78 -16.23
CA MET A 485 31.42 11.79 -15.27
C MET A 485 30.51 10.56 -15.29
N GLU A 486 31.10 9.37 -15.42
CA GLU A 486 30.37 8.11 -15.37
C GLU A 486 29.66 7.96 -14.02
N PHE A 487 28.43 7.46 -14.06
CA PHE A 487 27.52 7.32 -12.93
C PHE A 487 27.13 8.69 -12.33
N SER A 488 26.87 9.66 -13.19
CA SER A 488 26.15 10.90 -12.86
C SER A 488 24.65 10.75 -13.15
N GLU A 489 23.85 11.71 -12.68
CA GLU A 489 22.39 11.72 -12.85
C GLU A 489 21.99 12.92 -13.73
N GLY A 490 21.55 12.62 -14.96
CA GLY A 490 20.98 13.60 -15.87
C GLY A 490 19.50 13.82 -15.56
N ASN A 491 19.11 15.09 -15.46
CA ASN A 491 17.73 15.49 -15.28
C ASN A 491 17.30 16.32 -16.47
N LEU A 492 16.34 15.79 -17.25
CA LEU A 492 15.74 16.51 -18.36
C LEU A 492 14.31 16.89 -17.97
N ALA A 493 13.86 18.09 -18.32
CA ALA A 493 12.47 18.49 -18.13
C ALA A 493 11.81 18.83 -19.46
N LEU A 494 10.69 18.16 -19.73
CA LEU A 494 9.86 18.35 -20.92
C LEU A 494 8.59 19.09 -20.54
N GLU A 495 8.37 20.24 -21.15
CA GLU A 495 7.27 21.16 -20.86
C GLU A 495 6.39 21.37 -22.09
N LEU A 496 5.08 21.40 -21.88
CA LEU A 496 4.13 21.91 -22.85
C LEU A 496 3.99 23.42 -22.63
N MET A 497 4.42 24.18 -23.62
CA MET A 497 4.29 25.63 -23.65
C MET A 497 3.07 26.01 -24.49
N LEU A 498 2.20 26.85 -23.95
CA LEU A 498 1.01 27.34 -24.65
C LEU A 498 0.87 28.84 -24.43
N ALA A 499 0.57 29.58 -25.50
CA ALA A 499 0.35 31.01 -25.43
C ALA A 499 -0.94 31.33 -24.68
N ASP A 500 -0.90 32.36 -23.84
CA ASP A 500 -2.11 32.93 -23.24
C ASP A 500 -3.03 33.48 -24.36
N PRO A 501 -4.36 33.24 -24.32
CA PRO A 501 -5.30 33.67 -25.35
C PRO A 501 -5.28 35.19 -25.61
N ILE A 502 -5.08 35.98 -24.55
CA ILE A 502 -5.15 37.44 -24.59
C ILE A 502 -3.74 38.04 -24.70
N SER A 503 -2.85 37.73 -23.75
CA SER A 503 -1.53 38.37 -23.72
C SER A 503 -0.57 37.83 -24.79
N ARG A 504 -0.90 36.67 -25.38
CA ARG A 504 -0.07 35.91 -26.33
C ARG A 504 1.29 35.49 -25.77
N SER A 505 1.53 35.64 -24.48
CA SER A 505 2.77 35.19 -23.84
C SER A 505 2.74 33.68 -23.63
N MET A 506 3.82 32.98 -24.02
CA MET A 506 4.00 31.55 -23.79
C MET A 506 4.21 31.24 -22.31
N ARG A 507 3.55 30.19 -21.81
CA ARG A 507 3.76 29.67 -20.46
C ARG A 507 3.73 28.14 -20.42
N SER A 508 4.39 27.58 -19.42
CA SER A 508 4.37 26.14 -19.13
C SER A 508 3.02 25.77 -18.54
N VAL A 509 2.25 24.91 -19.22
CA VAL A 509 0.92 24.46 -18.77
C VAL A 509 0.93 23.02 -18.25
N GLN A 510 1.97 22.26 -18.61
CA GLN A 510 2.22 20.89 -18.15
C GLN A 510 3.74 20.59 -18.22
N LYS A 511 4.28 19.86 -17.24
CA LYS A 511 5.73 19.58 -17.14
C LYS A 511 6.01 18.14 -16.68
N HIS A 512 6.86 17.42 -17.40
CA HIS A 512 7.40 16.11 -17.03
C HIS A 512 8.90 16.21 -16.74
N VAL A 513 9.40 15.39 -15.82
CA VAL A 513 10.84 15.29 -15.52
C VAL A 513 11.29 13.87 -15.77
N MET A 514 12.42 13.74 -16.46
CA MET A 514 13.05 12.48 -16.83
C MET A 514 14.38 12.37 -16.10
N HIS A 515 14.55 11.30 -15.35
CA HIS A 515 15.75 11.02 -14.57
C HIS A 515 16.53 9.87 -15.20
N MET A 516 17.78 10.12 -15.56
CA MET A 516 18.61 9.16 -16.28
C MET A 516 19.96 9.01 -15.62
N GLN A 517 20.42 7.77 -15.46
CA GLN A 517 21.79 7.49 -15.06
C GLN A 517 22.70 7.52 -16.29
N ILE A 518 23.78 8.28 -16.24
CA ILE A 518 24.80 8.30 -17.30
C ILE A 518 25.87 7.27 -16.96
N SER A 519 26.19 6.37 -17.89
CA SER A 519 27.14 5.28 -17.66
C SER A 519 28.27 5.25 -18.70
N GLY A 520 29.33 4.49 -18.40
CA GLY A 520 30.32 4.14 -19.41
C GLY A 520 29.84 2.94 -20.24
N LYS A 521 30.30 2.82 -21.49
CA LYS A 521 30.11 1.59 -22.27
C LYS A 521 30.91 0.46 -21.62
N TYR A 522 30.37 -0.76 -21.64
CA TYR A 522 31.08 -1.92 -21.10
C TYR A 522 32.35 -2.21 -21.91
N HIS A 523 33.47 -2.34 -21.20
CA HIS A 523 34.74 -2.77 -21.74
C HIS A 523 35.30 -3.88 -20.84
N ILE A 524 35.87 -4.91 -21.46
CA ILE A 524 36.56 -5.99 -20.75
C ILE A 524 38.02 -5.62 -20.55
N SER A 525 38.48 -5.57 -19.30
CA SER A 525 39.90 -5.36 -19.02
C SER A 525 40.73 -6.54 -19.53
N PRO A 526 42.00 -6.34 -19.94
CA PRO A 526 42.86 -7.44 -20.39
C PRO A 526 43.02 -8.56 -19.36
N ASN A 527 43.10 -8.18 -18.07
CA ASN A 527 43.16 -9.10 -16.93
C ASN A 527 42.04 -8.76 -15.94
N PRO A 528 40.78 -9.17 -16.18
CA PRO A 528 39.65 -8.83 -15.32
C PRO A 528 39.71 -9.59 -13.99
N SER A 529 39.63 -8.89 -12.87
CA SER A 529 39.54 -9.50 -11.53
C SER A 529 38.15 -9.38 -10.91
N PHE A 530 37.47 -8.25 -11.17
CA PHE A 530 36.13 -7.97 -10.70
C PHE A 530 35.19 -7.58 -11.85
N LEU A 531 33.98 -8.13 -11.80
CA LEU A 531 32.82 -7.58 -12.50
C LEU A 531 31.89 -6.93 -11.48
N LEU A 532 31.50 -5.68 -11.71
CA LEU A 532 30.42 -5.01 -11.00
C LEU A 532 29.22 -4.82 -11.92
N VAL A 533 28.12 -5.49 -11.60
CA VAL A 533 26.85 -5.39 -12.31
C VAL A 533 25.96 -4.38 -11.61
N VAL A 534 25.61 -3.31 -12.31
CA VAL A 534 24.77 -2.21 -11.83
C VAL A 534 23.50 -2.08 -12.67
N ASN A 535 22.59 -1.21 -12.24
CA ASN A 535 21.38 -0.83 -12.96
C ASN A 535 21.07 0.65 -12.70
N SER A 536 20.07 1.22 -13.36
CA SER A 536 19.67 2.63 -13.27
C SER A 536 19.26 3.10 -11.88
N LYS A 537 18.98 2.19 -10.95
CA LYS A 537 18.64 2.48 -9.55
C LYS A 537 19.77 2.14 -8.58
N ALA A 538 20.91 1.64 -9.07
CA ALA A 538 22.10 1.47 -8.24
C ALA A 538 22.63 2.85 -7.82
N PRO A 539 22.83 3.13 -6.51
CA PRO A 539 23.22 4.47 -6.08
C PRO A 539 24.61 4.86 -6.60
N ASN A 540 24.70 6.00 -7.28
CA ASN A 540 25.94 6.49 -7.89
C ASN A 540 27.11 6.53 -6.89
N TYR A 541 26.88 7.04 -5.67
CA TYR A 541 27.91 7.05 -4.62
C TYR A 541 28.39 5.65 -4.25
N ALA A 542 27.51 4.64 -4.22
CA ALA A 542 27.87 3.27 -3.89
C ALA A 542 28.74 2.64 -4.98
N ILE A 543 28.43 2.93 -6.26
CA ILE A 543 29.27 2.53 -7.40
C ILE A 543 30.68 3.13 -7.23
N HIS A 544 30.78 4.43 -6.94
CA HIS A 544 32.08 5.09 -6.72
C HIS A 544 32.85 4.58 -5.48
N GLN A 545 32.17 4.18 -4.40
CA GLN A 545 32.79 3.53 -3.25
C GLN A 545 33.44 2.20 -3.64
N ILE A 546 32.75 1.37 -4.44
CA ILE A 546 33.29 0.10 -4.93
C ILE A 546 34.45 0.35 -5.90
N ILE A 547 34.32 1.30 -6.83
CA ILE A 547 35.41 1.72 -7.73
C ILE A 547 36.65 2.10 -6.92
N THR A 548 36.47 2.93 -5.89
CA THR A 548 37.56 3.39 -5.01
C THR A 548 38.19 2.23 -4.27
N LEU A 549 37.40 1.34 -3.68
CA LEU A 549 37.92 0.15 -3.00
C LEU A 549 38.74 -0.74 -3.95
N VAL A 550 38.16 -1.12 -5.10
CA VAL A 550 38.77 -2.12 -5.99
C VAL A 550 39.97 -1.54 -6.74
N ARG A 551 39.84 -0.36 -7.35
CA ARG A 551 40.92 0.23 -8.15
C ARG A 551 41.99 0.93 -7.31
N ARG A 552 41.63 1.59 -6.19
CA ARG A 552 42.59 2.41 -5.43
C ARG A 552 43.12 1.76 -4.15
N ARG A 553 42.41 0.80 -3.55
CA ARG A 553 42.88 0.15 -2.29
C ARG A 553 43.28 -1.31 -2.50
N LEU A 554 42.59 -2.02 -3.39
CA LEU A 554 42.95 -3.38 -3.80
C LEU A 554 43.90 -3.42 -5.00
N HIS A 555 44.07 -2.29 -5.70
CA HIS A 555 44.94 -2.18 -6.88
C HIS A 555 44.71 -3.30 -7.89
N THR A 556 43.46 -3.47 -8.31
CA THR A 556 43.09 -4.47 -9.32
C THR A 556 42.06 -3.90 -10.29
N SER A 557 41.81 -4.63 -11.38
CA SER A 557 40.86 -4.25 -12.42
C SER A 557 39.41 -4.43 -11.96
N LEU A 558 38.58 -3.47 -12.34
CA LEU A 558 37.14 -3.48 -12.13
C LEU A 558 36.46 -3.13 -13.44
N ASP A 559 35.74 -4.09 -14.00
CA ASP A 559 34.86 -3.86 -15.13
C ASP A 559 33.45 -3.63 -14.59
N ILE A 560 32.72 -2.70 -15.20
CA ILE A 560 31.37 -2.32 -14.77
C ILE A 560 30.40 -2.57 -15.92
N PHE A 561 29.36 -3.35 -15.65
CA PHE A 561 28.33 -3.72 -16.61
C PHE A 561 26.97 -3.19 -16.14
N ASN A 562 26.35 -2.31 -16.92
CA ASN A 562 25.07 -1.72 -16.56
C ASN A 562 23.91 -2.43 -17.27
N LEU A 563 23.07 -3.12 -16.50
CA LEU A 563 21.91 -3.84 -17.03
C LEU A 563 20.88 -2.91 -17.67
N SER A 564 20.76 -1.67 -17.21
CA SER A 564 19.84 -0.69 -17.79
C SER A 564 20.33 -0.12 -19.12
N LEU A 565 21.60 -0.32 -19.46
CA LEU A 565 22.16 0.09 -20.76
C LEU A 565 22.04 -1.02 -21.81
N VAL A 566 22.17 -2.29 -21.40
CA VAL A 566 22.25 -3.44 -22.31
C VAL A 566 20.94 -4.25 -22.34
N GLY A 567 20.16 -4.20 -21.27
CA GLY A 567 18.90 -4.93 -21.11
C GLY A 567 19.01 -6.44 -20.90
N SER A 568 20.22 -6.99 -20.89
CA SER A 568 20.48 -8.43 -20.72
C SER A 568 21.84 -8.65 -20.06
N PHE A 569 22.16 -9.90 -19.73
CA PHE A 569 23.53 -10.29 -19.36
C PHE A 569 24.41 -10.59 -20.59
N GLU A 570 23.96 -10.35 -21.81
CA GLU A 570 24.79 -10.52 -23.00
C GLU A 570 25.85 -9.43 -23.09
N SER A 571 27.13 -9.82 -23.16
CA SER A 571 28.22 -8.88 -23.36
C SER A 571 28.15 -8.25 -24.75
N PRO A 572 28.17 -6.91 -24.88
CA PRO A 572 28.20 -6.27 -26.18
C PRO A 572 29.49 -6.59 -26.96
N VAL A 573 30.57 -6.97 -26.25
CA VAL A 573 31.90 -7.28 -26.80
C VAL A 573 31.99 -8.74 -27.25
N THR A 574 31.66 -9.70 -26.38
CA THR A 574 31.87 -11.13 -26.66
C THR A 574 30.65 -11.84 -27.23
N LYS A 575 29.46 -11.20 -27.19
CA LYS A 575 28.15 -11.81 -27.55
C LYS A 575 27.82 -13.07 -26.75
N GLN A 576 28.46 -13.26 -25.60
CA GLN A 576 28.18 -14.31 -24.63
C GLN A 576 27.70 -13.69 -23.33
N ASN A 577 27.17 -14.50 -22.42
CA ASN A 577 26.88 -14.04 -21.07
C ASN A 577 28.13 -13.42 -20.42
N VAL A 578 28.04 -12.16 -20.01
CA VAL A 578 29.15 -11.35 -19.47
C VAL A 578 29.81 -12.01 -18.28
N VAL A 579 29.07 -12.77 -17.45
CA VAL A 579 29.67 -13.43 -16.28
C VAL A 579 30.66 -14.55 -16.66
N LYS A 580 30.61 -15.09 -17.88
CA LYS A 580 31.54 -16.14 -18.35
C LYS A 580 32.98 -15.68 -18.41
N SER A 581 33.23 -14.41 -18.72
CA SER A 581 34.57 -13.82 -18.73
C SER A 581 35.20 -13.72 -17.34
N TYR A 582 34.43 -14.01 -16.29
CA TYR A 582 34.82 -13.94 -14.88
C TYR A 582 34.80 -15.32 -14.20
N GLU A 583 35.03 -16.40 -14.96
CA GLU A 583 35.29 -17.73 -14.41
C GLU A 583 36.48 -17.70 -13.43
N GLY A 584 36.29 -18.24 -12.21
CA GLY A 584 37.31 -18.25 -11.15
C GLY A 584 37.58 -16.90 -10.48
N LYS A 585 36.78 -15.86 -10.77
CA LYS A 585 36.99 -14.46 -10.34
C LYS A 585 35.84 -13.95 -9.44
N SER A 586 35.80 -12.64 -9.20
CA SER A 586 34.78 -11.99 -8.35
C SER A 586 33.70 -11.29 -9.17
N VAL A 587 32.43 -11.53 -8.83
CA VAL A 587 31.27 -10.83 -9.40
C VAL A 587 30.48 -10.18 -8.28
N ILE A 588 30.17 -8.90 -8.43
CA ILE A 588 29.33 -8.13 -7.51
C ILE A 588 28.10 -7.67 -8.29
N ILE A 589 26.89 -7.91 -7.77
CA ILE A 589 25.63 -7.57 -8.44
C ILE A 589 24.79 -6.73 -7.49
N PHE A 590 24.43 -5.52 -7.91
CA PHE A 590 23.43 -4.72 -7.20
C PHE A 590 22.05 -5.36 -7.35
N GLY A 591 21.52 -5.90 -6.26
CA GLY A 591 20.29 -6.68 -6.14
C GLY A 591 19.00 -5.87 -5.93
N ASN A 592 19.03 -4.56 -6.17
CA ASN A 592 17.85 -3.71 -6.09
C ASN A 592 16.98 -3.87 -7.35
N ARG A 593 15.67 -3.63 -7.21
CA ARG A 593 14.76 -3.55 -8.36
C ARG A 593 15.04 -2.31 -9.19
N PHE A 594 14.77 -2.40 -10.48
CA PHE A 594 14.93 -1.28 -11.41
C PHE A 594 13.86 -1.32 -12.51
N PRO A 595 13.44 -0.15 -13.04
CA PRO A 595 12.56 -0.10 -14.21
C PRO A 595 13.23 -0.75 -15.42
N TYR A 596 12.48 -1.58 -16.13
CA TYR A 596 13.00 -2.35 -17.26
C TYR A 596 12.25 -1.98 -18.55
N PHE A 597 12.77 -1.01 -19.30
CA PHE A 597 12.36 -0.68 -20.67
C PHE A 597 10.83 -0.58 -20.85
N ASN A 598 10.13 0.14 -19.96
CA ASN A 598 8.66 0.26 -19.92
C ASN A 598 7.85 -1.03 -19.66
N HIS A 599 8.48 -2.13 -19.26
CA HIS A 599 7.82 -3.40 -18.91
C HIS A 599 7.73 -3.67 -17.40
N GLY A 600 7.76 -2.59 -16.62
CA GLY A 600 7.72 -2.60 -15.16
C GLY A 600 9.06 -2.99 -14.52
N ASP A 601 9.07 -3.05 -13.19
CA ASP A 601 10.31 -3.31 -12.46
C ASP A 601 10.74 -4.77 -12.52
N ARG A 602 12.05 -5.00 -12.59
CA ARG A 602 12.68 -6.32 -12.56
C ARG A 602 13.77 -6.41 -11.49
N ASN A 603 14.03 -7.63 -11.03
CA ASN A 603 15.24 -7.92 -10.27
C ASN A 603 16.36 -8.31 -11.26
N PRO A 604 17.64 -8.03 -10.93
CA PRO A 604 18.77 -8.44 -11.76
C PRO A 604 18.82 -9.95 -12.00
N TRP A 605 18.49 -10.76 -10.99
CA TRP A 605 18.51 -12.22 -11.12
C TRP A 605 17.37 -12.80 -11.97
N ASP A 606 16.34 -12.00 -12.31
CA ASP A 606 15.30 -12.42 -13.27
C ASP A 606 15.86 -12.54 -14.70
N LEU A 607 16.97 -11.84 -14.96
CA LEU A 607 17.70 -11.84 -16.23
C LEU A 607 18.93 -12.76 -16.21
N LEU A 608 19.29 -13.32 -15.04
CA LEU A 608 20.49 -14.12 -14.86
C LEU A 608 20.16 -15.61 -14.88
N ASP A 609 20.78 -16.36 -15.79
CA ASP A 609 20.59 -17.81 -15.84
C ASP A 609 21.17 -18.47 -14.57
N PRO A 610 20.34 -19.09 -13.70
CA PRO A 610 20.82 -19.78 -12.51
C PRO A 610 21.76 -20.94 -12.85
N TRP A 611 21.61 -21.56 -14.02
CA TRP A 611 22.45 -22.65 -14.46
C TRP A 611 23.88 -22.20 -14.76
N GLU A 612 24.04 -21.19 -15.64
CA GLU A 612 25.36 -20.68 -15.99
C GLU A 612 26.08 -20.12 -14.76
N THR A 613 25.34 -19.46 -13.88
CA THR A 613 25.84 -18.98 -12.59
C THR A 613 26.36 -20.12 -11.71
N GLY A 614 25.61 -21.22 -11.57
CA GLY A 614 26.01 -22.37 -10.76
C GLY A 614 27.27 -23.05 -11.28
N LEU A 615 27.44 -23.12 -12.61
CA LEU A 615 28.65 -23.65 -13.24
C LEU A 615 29.87 -22.77 -12.99
N LEU A 616 29.73 -21.45 -13.09
CA LEU A 616 30.82 -20.51 -12.76
C LEU A 616 31.23 -20.62 -11.30
N MET A 617 30.26 -20.76 -10.39
CA MET A 617 30.54 -21.00 -8.98
C MET A 617 31.27 -22.32 -8.72
N LYS A 618 30.96 -23.37 -9.48
CA LYS A 618 31.69 -24.64 -9.43
C LYS A 618 33.12 -24.47 -9.94
N ALA A 619 33.36 -23.56 -10.89
CA ALA A 619 34.70 -23.19 -11.36
C ALA A 619 35.47 -22.25 -10.40
N GLY A 620 34.86 -21.82 -9.29
CA GLY A 620 35.50 -20.98 -8.29
C GLY A 620 35.18 -19.49 -8.39
N THR A 621 34.24 -19.09 -9.25
CA THR A 621 33.71 -17.72 -9.25
C THR A 621 32.93 -17.46 -7.96
N ASN A 622 33.21 -16.34 -7.31
CA ASN A 622 32.48 -15.89 -6.14
C ASN A 622 31.51 -14.79 -6.53
N ILE A 623 30.30 -14.81 -5.97
CA ILE A 623 29.24 -13.88 -6.31
C ILE A 623 28.70 -13.21 -5.05
N LEU A 624 28.66 -11.88 -5.07
CA LEU A 624 28.09 -11.05 -4.01
C LEU A 624 26.90 -10.25 -4.55
N PHE A 625 25.71 -10.49 -4.01
CA PHE A 625 24.57 -9.60 -4.20
C PHE A 625 24.55 -8.53 -3.11
N THR A 626 24.48 -7.25 -3.50
CA THR A 626 24.43 -6.11 -2.57
C THR A 626 23.07 -5.40 -2.67
N SER A 627 22.61 -4.77 -1.59
CA SER A 627 21.35 -4.01 -1.57
C SER A 627 20.14 -4.76 -2.15
N VAL A 628 19.98 -6.03 -1.73
CA VAL A 628 18.93 -6.92 -2.25
C VAL A 628 17.53 -6.45 -1.83
N GLY A 629 16.66 -6.21 -2.82
CA GLY A 629 15.29 -5.76 -2.57
C GLY A 629 14.35 -6.84 -2.01
N SER A 630 14.51 -8.10 -2.44
CA SER A 630 13.72 -9.24 -1.96
C SER A 630 14.60 -10.47 -1.74
N LEU A 631 15.02 -10.69 -0.50
CA LEU A 631 15.82 -11.86 -0.13
C LEU A 631 15.04 -13.17 -0.35
N SER A 632 13.71 -13.15 -0.23
CA SER A 632 12.88 -14.34 -0.43
C SER A 632 12.85 -14.82 -1.88
N GLU A 633 12.77 -13.90 -2.84
CA GLU A 633 12.83 -14.19 -4.27
C GLU A 633 14.25 -14.62 -4.67
N LEU A 634 15.27 -13.91 -4.19
CA LEU A 634 16.67 -14.27 -4.43
C LEU A 634 17.01 -15.65 -3.87
N ASN A 635 16.49 -16.03 -2.70
CA ASN A 635 16.66 -17.39 -2.15
C ASN A 635 16.06 -18.45 -3.09
N LYS A 636 14.84 -18.23 -3.61
CA LYS A 636 14.20 -19.16 -4.57
C LYS A 636 15.03 -19.30 -5.84
N TRP A 637 15.61 -18.21 -6.34
CA TRP A 637 16.54 -18.25 -7.48
C TRP A 637 17.82 -19.03 -7.12
N ALA A 638 18.42 -18.75 -5.96
CA ALA A 638 19.66 -19.40 -5.51
C ALA A 638 19.51 -20.91 -5.26
N GLU A 639 18.33 -21.38 -4.87
CA GLU A 639 18.03 -22.81 -4.76
C GLU A 639 18.19 -23.54 -6.11
N LYS A 640 17.79 -22.89 -7.21
CA LYS A 640 17.96 -23.40 -8.58
C LYS A 640 19.43 -23.37 -8.99
N THR A 641 20.12 -22.27 -8.68
CA THR A 641 21.56 -22.10 -8.94
C THR A 641 22.41 -23.15 -8.23
N THR A 642 22.03 -23.54 -7.02
CA THR A 642 22.77 -24.54 -6.22
C THR A 642 22.70 -25.94 -6.82
N PHE A 643 21.59 -26.26 -7.50
CA PHE A 643 21.34 -27.56 -8.12
C PHE A 643 20.92 -27.40 -9.59
N PRO A 644 21.85 -26.97 -10.44
CA PRO A 644 21.58 -26.84 -11.86
C PRO A 644 21.33 -28.27 -12.40
N ALA A 645 20.11 -28.57 -12.87
CA ALA A 645 19.73 -29.92 -13.32
C ALA A 645 18.74 -29.90 -14.50
N HIS A 646 19.16 -29.33 -15.63
CA HIS A 646 18.34 -29.26 -16.85
C HIS A 646 19.04 -29.80 -18.09
N ASP A 647 20.39 -29.74 -18.15
CA ASP A 647 21.19 -30.44 -19.16
C ASP A 647 21.87 -31.66 -18.52
N PHE A 648 21.56 -32.84 -19.04
CA PHE A 648 22.08 -34.12 -18.55
C PHE A 648 23.10 -34.74 -19.53
N THR A 649 23.66 -33.97 -20.43
CA THR A 649 24.68 -34.47 -21.35
C THR A 649 25.97 -34.83 -20.60
N SER A 650 26.59 -35.96 -20.93
CA SER A 650 27.81 -36.40 -20.23
C SER A 650 29.00 -35.50 -20.58
N GLY A 651 29.48 -34.71 -19.61
CA GLY A 651 30.76 -33.99 -19.72
C GLY A 651 31.98 -34.90 -19.56
N SER A 652 33.17 -34.34 -19.76
CA SER A 652 34.47 -35.05 -19.73
C SER A 652 34.78 -35.78 -18.42
N GLN A 653 34.26 -35.27 -17.30
CA GLN A 653 34.41 -35.81 -15.94
C GLN A 653 33.28 -36.78 -15.52
N SER A 654 32.40 -37.15 -16.45
CA SER A 654 31.25 -38.02 -16.17
C SER A 654 31.67 -39.47 -15.90
N ILE A 655 31.00 -40.13 -14.94
CA ILE A 655 31.33 -41.50 -14.52
C ILE A 655 30.13 -42.40 -14.78
N SER A 656 30.36 -43.51 -15.49
CA SER A 656 29.39 -44.62 -15.58
C SER A 656 29.80 -45.73 -14.62
N ALA A 657 29.05 -45.90 -13.54
CA ALA A 657 29.33 -46.86 -12.48
C ALA A 657 28.35 -48.04 -12.50
N PRO A 658 28.73 -49.23 -11.99
CA PRO A 658 27.83 -50.39 -11.95
C PRO A 658 26.67 -50.24 -10.95
N ASN A 659 26.83 -49.40 -9.91
CA ASN A 659 25.81 -49.11 -8.90
C ASN A 659 26.21 -47.86 -8.08
N ALA A 660 25.33 -47.40 -7.19
CA ALA A 660 25.57 -46.24 -6.34
C ALA A 660 26.83 -46.36 -5.44
N LYS A 661 27.25 -47.57 -5.03
CA LYS A 661 28.49 -47.76 -4.25
C LYS A 661 29.72 -47.55 -5.14
N GLY A 662 29.74 -48.18 -6.32
CA GLY A 662 30.81 -48.01 -7.30
C GLY A 662 30.96 -46.55 -7.76
N LEU A 663 29.85 -45.81 -7.83
CA LEU A 663 29.88 -44.37 -8.13
C LEU A 663 30.61 -43.59 -7.04
N VAL A 664 30.26 -43.82 -5.77
CA VAL A 664 30.94 -43.18 -4.63
C VAL A 664 32.43 -43.49 -4.61
N ASP A 665 32.81 -44.76 -4.82
CA ASP A 665 34.21 -45.18 -4.82
C ASP A 665 35.02 -44.53 -5.96
N SER A 666 34.38 -44.29 -7.11
CA SER A 666 34.99 -43.60 -8.26
C SER A 666 35.13 -42.09 -8.00
N LEU A 667 34.09 -41.45 -7.47
CA LEU A 667 34.10 -40.04 -7.10
C LEU A 667 35.06 -39.70 -5.94
N LYS A 668 35.47 -40.68 -5.12
CA LYS A 668 36.51 -40.47 -4.11
C LYS A 668 37.90 -40.26 -4.74
N LYS A 669 38.11 -40.80 -5.94
CA LYS A 669 39.37 -40.71 -6.67
C LYS A 669 39.45 -39.46 -7.55
N THR A 670 38.33 -38.80 -7.81
CA THR A 670 38.32 -37.54 -8.58
C THR A 670 38.93 -36.42 -7.77
N ASN A 671 39.81 -35.64 -8.38
CA ASN A 671 40.41 -34.48 -7.74
C ASN A 671 39.34 -33.39 -7.54
N SER A 672 38.93 -33.16 -6.29
CA SER A 672 38.01 -32.06 -5.94
C SER A 672 38.56 -30.67 -6.24
N LYS A 673 39.87 -30.56 -6.53
CA LYS A 673 40.54 -29.30 -6.92
C LYS A 673 40.52 -29.02 -8.43
N ALA A 674 40.15 -29.99 -9.26
CA ALA A 674 39.95 -29.76 -10.70
C ALA A 674 38.58 -29.09 -10.90
N LEU A 675 38.49 -27.84 -10.46
CA LEU A 675 37.30 -27.00 -10.63
C LEU A 675 37.15 -26.76 -12.14
N THR A 676 35.99 -27.15 -12.67
CA THR A 676 35.65 -26.93 -14.08
C THR A 676 34.26 -26.33 -14.12
N SER A 677 34.04 -25.42 -15.08
CA SER A 677 32.72 -24.93 -15.45
C SER A 677 31.87 -25.97 -16.19
N GLU A 678 32.40 -27.16 -16.48
CA GLU A 678 31.63 -28.25 -17.09
C GLU A 678 30.73 -28.96 -16.08
N MET A 679 29.51 -29.30 -16.49
CA MET A 679 28.64 -30.17 -15.70
C MET A 679 29.18 -31.62 -15.72
N SER A 680 29.24 -32.24 -14.54
CA SER A 680 29.60 -33.66 -14.40
C SER A 680 28.33 -34.47 -14.22
N VAL A 681 28.00 -35.35 -15.18
CA VAL A 681 26.76 -36.13 -15.17
C VAL A 681 27.06 -37.61 -15.08
N HIS A 682 26.97 -38.15 -13.87
CA HIS A 682 27.28 -39.56 -13.59
C HIS A 682 26.03 -40.44 -13.73
N ARG A 683 26.23 -41.73 -14.02
CA ARG A 683 25.13 -42.68 -14.24
C ARG A 683 25.40 -44.05 -13.63
N PHE A 684 24.35 -44.74 -13.20
CA PHE A 684 24.41 -46.16 -12.88
C PHE A 684 23.07 -46.88 -13.16
N PRO A 685 23.09 -48.17 -13.54
CA PRO A 685 21.87 -48.93 -13.81
C PRO A 685 21.13 -49.36 -12.54
N VAL A 686 19.81 -49.56 -12.65
CA VAL A 686 18.93 -50.03 -11.58
C VAL A 686 18.01 -51.12 -12.13
N LEU A 687 17.96 -52.28 -11.45
CA LEU A 687 17.05 -53.36 -11.80
C LEU A 687 15.69 -53.15 -11.11
N LYS A 688 14.61 -53.58 -11.77
CA LYS A 688 13.26 -53.58 -11.20
C LYS A 688 13.22 -54.50 -9.97
N SER A 689 12.76 -53.97 -8.83
CA SER A 689 12.55 -54.77 -7.63
C SER A 689 11.30 -55.66 -7.77
N VAL A 690 11.30 -56.83 -7.15
CA VAL A 690 10.17 -57.78 -7.14
C VAL A 690 8.90 -57.15 -6.55
N PHE A 691 9.05 -56.19 -5.63
CA PHE A 691 7.94 -55.55 -4.90
C PHE A 691 7.61 -54.13 -5.36
N ARG A 692 8.25 -53.62 -6.41
CA ARG A 692 8.03 -52.25 -6.90
C ARG A 692 8.00 -52.20 -8.42
N ASN A 693 7.26 -51.25 -8.98
CA ASN A 693 7.42 -50.92 -10.38
C ASN A 693 8.81 -50.30 -10.63
N LEU A 694 9.22 -50.23 -11.90
CA LEU A 694 10.54 -49.72 -12.26
C LEU A 694 10.75 -48.25 -11.83
N PRO A 695 9.81 -47.31 -12.05
CA PRO A 695 9.93 -45.93 -11.57
C PRO A 695 10.18 -45.83 -10.06
N ASN A 696 9.41 -46.54 -9.23
CA ASN A 696 9.60 -46.54 -7.78
C ASN A 696 10.92 -47.19 -7.35
N SER A 697 11.45 -48.13 -8.16
CA SER A 697 12.78 -48.72 -7.93
C SER A 697 13.89 -47.72 -8.23
N VAL A 698 13.78 -46.97 -9.34
CA VAL A 698 14.72 -45.91 -9.73
C VAL A 698 14.69 -44.74 -8.74
N ASP A 699 13.50 -44.26 -8.36
CA ASP A 699 13.35 -43.19 -7.35
C ASP A 699 13.96 -43.59 -6.00
N ALA A 700 13.74 -44.84 -5.57
CA ALA A 700 14.35 -45.34 -4.34
C ALA A 700 15.88 -45.45 -4.45
N ALA A 701 16.40 -45.82 -5.62
CA ALA A 701 17.83 -45.87 -5.88
C ALA A 701 18.44 -44.46 -5.91
N ALA A 702 17.76 -43.47 -6.51
CA ALA A 702 18.14 -42.06 -6.48
C ALA A 702 18.19 -41.52 -5.05
N LYS A 703 17.13 -41.75 -4.25
CA LYS A 703 17.11 -41.42 -2.80
C LYS A 703 18.25 -42.08 -2.04
N SER A 704 18.53 -43.36 -2.32
CA SER A 704 19.66 -44.05 -1.70
C SER A 704 21.01 -43.48 -2.15
N ALA A 705 21.15 -43.06 -3.40
CA ALA A 705 22.38 -42.49 -3.94
C ALA A 705 22.65 -41.11 -3.31
N ALA A 706 21.68 -40.20 -3.31
CA ALA A 706 21.79 -38.89 -2.67
C ALA A 706 22.16 -39.02 -1.19
N LYS A 707 21.52 -39.94 -0.44
CA LYS A 707 21.86 -40.23 0.96
C LYS A 707 23.28 -40.77 1.14
N ARG A 708 23.74 -41.64 0.23
CA ARG A 708 25.12 -42.19 0.26
C ARG A 708 26.15 -41.11 -0.07
N LEU A 709 25.88 -40.25 -1.04
CA LEU A 709 26.76 -39.16 -1.45
C LEU A 709 26.89 -38.12 -0.33
N ASN A 710 25.76 -37.66 0.24
CA ASN A 710 25.76 -36.80 1.42
C ASN A 710 26.57 -37.38 2.58
N LYS A 711 26.48 -38.71 2.80
CA LYS A 711 27.27 -39.37 3.83
C LYS A 711 28.76 -39.36 3.49
N ASN A 712 29.17 -39.72 2.27
CA ASN A 712 30.58 -39.93 1.95
C ASN A 712 31.34 -38.66 1.57
N MET A 713 30.63 -37.62 1.10
CA MET A 713 31.21 -36.40 0.55
C MET A 713 30.44 -35.18 1.07
N PRO A 714 30.53 -34.87 2.36
CA PRO A 714 29.64 -33.91 3.03
C PRO A 714 29.73 -32.47 2.51
N LEU A 715 30.83 -32.11 1.84
CA LEU A 715 31.07 -30.77 1.28
C LEU A 715 30.76 -30.66 -0.22
N ARG A 716 30.54 -31.79 -0.89
CA ARG A 716 30.05 -31.81 -2.27
C ARG A 716 28.53 -31.92 -2.26
N ARG A 717 27.88 -31.26 -3.22
CA ARG A 717 26.43 -31.34 -3.41
C ARG A 717 26.14 -32.17 -4.66
N PHE A 718 25.13 -33.02 -4.60
CA PHE A 718 24.70 -33.82 -5.74
C PHE A 718 23.17 -33.78 -5.88
N VAL A 719 22.68 -33.88 -7.12
CA VAL A 719 21.28 -34.21 -7.40
C VAL A 719 21.24 -35.61 -7.98
N ALA A 720 20.47 -36.51 -7.39
CA ALA A 720 20.17 -37.81 -7.98
C ALA A 720 18.76 -37.81 -8.56
N LEU A 721 18.59 -38.23 -9.81
CA LEU A 721 17.29 -38.26 -10.46
C LEU A 721 17.17 -39.46 -11.41
N PRO A 722 15.95 -39.90 -11.74
CA PRO A 722 15.72 -40.89 -12.79
C PRO A 722 16.18 -40.42 -14.16
N ASP A 723 16.81 -41.32 -14.92
CA ASP A 723 17.07 -41.09 -16.36
C ASP A 723 15.76 -41.30 -17.13
N LEU A 724 15.05 -40.21 -17.45
CA LEU A 724 13.72 -40.27 -18.04
C LEU A 724 13.72 -40.99 -19.41
N GLN A 725 14.79 -40.86 -20.18
CA GLN A 725 14.92 -41.55 -21.48
C GLN A 725 15.07 -43.06 -21.28
N ALA A 726 15.92 -43.48 -20.33
CA ALA A 726 16.15 -44.89 -20.02
C ALA A 726 15.02 -45.55 -19.20
N THR A 727 14.09 -44.76 -18.65
CA THR A 727 12.98 -45.24 -17.80
C THR A 727 11.62 -45.18 -18.52
N SER A 728 11.59 -44.74 -19.79
CA SER A 728 10.37 -44.65 -20.60
C SER A 728 9.80 -46.02 -20.98
N ALA A 729 8.48 -46.07 -21.21
CA ALA A 729 7.75 -47.28 -21.62
C ALA A 729 8.19 -47.87 -22.98
N ALA A 730 9.05 -47.17 -23.72
CA ALA A 730 9.61 -47.60 -25.00
C ALA A 730 10.75 -48.63 -24.86
N ASN A 731 11.18 -48.99 -23.65
CA ASN A 731 12.16 -50.05 -23.44
C ASN A 731 11.45 -51.43 -23.38
N PRO A 732 11.54 -52.27 -24.44
CA PRO A 732 10.66 -53.44 -24.63
C PRO A 732 10.82 -54.55 -23.58
N ALA A 733 11.82 -54.46 -22.69
CA ALA A 733 12.05 -55.44 -21.63
C ALA A 733 11.56 -55.03 -20.23
N GLY A 734 11.25 -53.75 -19.93
CA GLY A 734 10.71 -53.27 -18.63
C GLY A 734 11.47 -53.66 -17.35
N LYS A 735 12.67 -54.26 -17.47
CA LYS A 735 13.41 -54.94 -16.38
C LYS A 735 14.49 -54.07 -15.73
N SER A 736 14.92 -52.98 -16.38
CA SER A 736 16.01 -52.11 -15.90
C SER A 736 15.80 -50.65 -16.29
N GLY A 737 16.23 -49.73 -15.42
CA GLY A 737 16.29 -48.28 -15.63
C GLY A 737 17.64 -47.72 -15.21
N ARG A 738 17.80 -46.39 -15.15
CA ARG A 738 19.07 -45.75 -14.76
C ARG A 738 18.81 -44.56 -13.83
N VAL A 739 19.78 -44.27 -12.96
CA VAL A 739 19.83 -43.04 -12.16
C VAL A 739 20.93 -42.16 -12.71
N ILE A 740 20.61 -40.88 -12.90
CA ILE A 740 21.55 -39.80 -13.17
C ILE A 740 21.93 -39.15 -11.84
N VAL A 741 23.21 -38.83 -11.67
CA VAL A 741 23.73 -38.06 -10.55
C VAL A 741 24.51 -36.88 -11.11
N CYS A 742 24.03 -35.67 -10.87
CA CYS A 742 24.68 -34.42 -11.26
C CYS A 742 25.41 -33.81 -10.06
N GLU A 743 26.58 -33.22 -10.31
CA GLU A 743 27.28 -32.42 -9.30
C GLU A 743 26.69 -31.00 -9.23
N GLY A 744 26.23 -30.60 -8.06
CA GLY A 744 25.77 -29.23 -7.80
C GLY A 744 26.90 -28.34 -7.29
N VAL A 745 26.55 -27.11 -6.94
CA VAL A 745 27.48 -26.12 -6.38
C VAL A 745 28.03 -26.63 -5.03
N PRO A 746 29.36 -26.71 -4.85
CA PRO A 746 29.98 -27.11 -3.58
C PRO A 746 29.49 -26.30 -2.38
N LYS A 747 29.47 -26.90 -1.18
CA LYS A 747 28.99 -26.22 0.04
C LYS A 747 29.91 -25.11 0.54
N ASN A 748 31.12 -25.05 0.00
CA ASN A 748 32.14 -24.07 0.33
C ASN A 748 32.31 -23.02 -0.78
N SER A 749 31.45 -23.02 -1.81
CA SER A 749 31.37 -21.93 -2.77
C SER A 749 30.84 -20.66 -2.11
N ASN A 750 31.24 -19.50 -2.60
CA ASN A 750 30.85 -18.22 -2.02
C ASN A 750 29.76 -17.54 -2.86
N LEU A 751 28.51 -17.64 -2.40
CA LEU A 751 27.38 -16.89 -2.92
C LEU A 751 26.67 -16.21 -1.75
N VAL A 752 26.91 -14.91 -1.62
CA VAL A 752 26.46 -14.13 -0.47
C VAL A 752 25.55 -13.00 -0.93
N ALA A 753 24.54 -12.69 -0.12
CA ALA A 753 23.66 -11.56 -0.29
C ALA A 753 23.68 -10.65 0.93
N SER A 754 23.63 -9.34 0.69
CA SER A 754 23.37 -8.30 1.70
C SER A 754 22.08 -7.57 1.37
N VAL A 755 21.23 -7.34 2.38
CA VAL A 755 20.00 -6.54 2.25
C VAL A 755 20.22 -5.08 2.68
N ASP A 756 21.33 -4.79 3.35
CA ASP A 756 21.56 -3.47 3.90
C ASP A 756 21.83 -2.45 2.77
N PRO A 757 21.28 -1.22 2.81
CA PRO A 757 21.60 -0.21 1.83
C PRO A 757 23.03 0.30 2.01
N PHE A 758 23.65 0.79 0.93
CA PHE A 758 24.87 1.59 1.07
C PHE A 758 24.55 2.92 1.74
N SER A 759 25.34 3.33 2.72
CA SER A 759 25.22 4.65 3.34
C SER A 759 26.24 5.62 2.76
N VAL A 760 25.86 6.88 2.63
CA VAL A 760 26.81 7.98 2.46
C VAL A 760 27.45 8.19 3.84
N GLY A 761 28.69 7.74 4.00
CA GLY A 761 29.38 7.83 5.29
C GLY A 761 29.66 9.30 5.68
N PRO A 762 29.78 9.60 6.99
CA PRO A 762 30.13 10.95 7.46
C PRO A 762 31.53 11.41 7.01
N LEU A 763 32.39 10.47 6.59
CA LEU A 763 33.74 10.73 6.08
C LEU A 763 33.77 11.01 4.55
N GLY A 764 32.61 11.11 3.90
CA GLY A 764 32.48 11.48 2.49
C GLY A 764 31.96 10.35 1.58
N PRO A 765 31.59 10.68 0.33
CA PRO A 765 30.86 9.78 -0.57
C PRO A 765 31.69 8.61 -1.11
N LEU A 766 33.02 8.61 -0.94
CA LEU A 766 33.93 7.62 -1.53
C LEU A 766 34.38 6.51 -0.56
N ILE A 767 34.05 6.61 0.73
CA ILE A 767 34.46 5.61 1.73
C ILE A 767 33.36 4.58 1.90
N ILE A 768 33.69 3.33 1.59
CA ILE A 768 32.80 2.19 1.75
C ILE A 768 32.64 1.80 3.23
N ALA A 769 31.42 1.45 3.63
CA ALA A 769 31.15 0.94 4.97
C ALA A 769 31.94 -0.34 5.24
N GLU A 770 32.38 -0.52 6.49
CA GLU A 770 33.28 -1.62 6.87
C GLU A 770 32.66 -3.01 6.67
N HIS A 771 31.35 -3.17 6.82
CA HIS A 771 30.68 -4.44 6.51
C HIS A 771 30.74 -4.76 5.00
N TYR A 772 30.58 -3.76 4.13
CA TYR A 772 30.72 -3.92 2.68
C TYR A 772 32.17 -4.15 2.26
N LEU A 773 33.13 -3.52 2.94
CA LEU A 773 34.55 -3.85 2.81
C LEU A 773 34.75 -5.35 3.08
N PHE A 774 34.26 -5.88 4.20
CA PHE A 774 34.35 -7.31 4.51
C PHE A 774 33.69 -8.21 3.44
N LEU A 775 32.50 -7.86 2.96
CA LEU A 775 31.77 -8.66 1.98
C LEU A 775 32.49 -8.71 0.62
N ILE A 776 32.96 -7.55 0.14
CA ILE A 776 33.71 -7.46 -1.12
C ILE A 776 35.04 -8.21 -1.02
N ILE A 777 35.75 -8.07 0.10
CA ILE A 777 36.97 -8.85 0.35
C ILE A 777 36.66 -10.34 0.39
N SER A 778 35.58 -10.75 1.06
CA SER A 778 35.16 -12.15 1.08
C SER A 778 34.86 -12.68 -0.33
N CYS A 779 34.38 -11.83 -1.24
CA CYS A 779 34.13 -12.15 -2.64
C CYS A 779 35.43 -12.43 -3.44
N ILE A 780 36.62 -12.03 -2.96
CA ILE A 780 37.89 -12.39 -3.62
C ILE A 780 38.08 -13.92 -3.59
N PRO A 781 38.54 -14.57 -4.70
CA PRO A 781 38.83 -15.99 -4.73
C PRO A 781 39.68 -16.43 -3.53
N PHE A 782 39.32 -17.56 -2.92
CA PHE A 782 39.89 -17.97 -1.64
C PHE A 782 41.42 -18.12 -1.71
N ASN A 783 41.93 -18.69 -2.81
CA ASN A 783 43.37 -18.83 -3.06
C ASN A 783 44.12 -17.49 -3.05
N VAL A 784 43.53 -16.46 -3.67
CA VAL A 784 44.08 -15.10 -3.72
C VAL A 784 44.13 -14.51 -2.32
N ARG A 785 43.03 -14.60 -1.56
CA ARG A 785 42.99 -14.14 -0.16
C ARG A 785 44.00 -14.84 0.74
N VAL A 786 44.17 -16.15 0.58
CA VAL A 786 45.16 -16.93 1.34
C VAL A 786 46.57 -16.44 1.03
N ARG A 787 46.90 -16.19 -0.23
CA ARG A 787 48.22 -15.68 -0.61
C ARG A 787 48.43 -14.25 -0.09
N MET A 788 47.44 -13.37 -0.20
CA MET A 788 47.47 -12.05 0.47
C MET A 788 47.75 -12.17 1.96
N PHE A 789 47.06 -13.10 2.64
CA PHE A 789 47.24 -13.33 4.06
C PHE A 789 48.65 -13.77 4.41
N TRP A 790 49.20 -14.75 3.70
CA TRP A 790 50.57 -15.22 3.96
C TRP A 790 51.65 -14.20 3.59
N ASN A 791 51.39 -13.36 2.58
CA ASN A 791 52.28 -12.25 2.22
C ASN A 791 52.39 -11.18 3.33
N MET A 792 51.32 -10.97 4.12
CA MET A 792 51.34 -10.00 5.24
C MET A 792 51.86 -10.58 6.57
N ILE A 793 51.93 -11.90 6.73
CA ILE A 793 52.46 -12.51 7.96
C ILE A 793 53.95 -12.18 8.09
N GLY A 794 54.39 -11.81 9.31
CA GLY A 794 55.79 -11.48 9.60
C GLY A 794 56.16 -10.02 9.34
N GLN A 795 55.31 -9.26 8.65
CA GLN A 795 55.47 -7.82 8.45
C GLN A 795 55.05 -7.05 9.70
N SER A 796 55.69 -5.90 9.95
CA SER A 796 55.37 -5.04 11.08
C SER A 796 54.05 -4.30 10.88
N MET A 797 53.06 -4.59 11.72
CA MET A 797 51.76 -3.90 11.70
C MET A 797 51.83 -2.45 12.20
N THR A 798 52.88 -2.07 12.92
CA THR A 798 53.07 -0.67 13.37
C THR A 798 53.59 0.22 12.25
N ASN A 799 54.41 -0.33 11.35
CA ASN A 799 54.93 0.39 10.18
C ASN A 799 54.01 0.23 8.94
N GLY A 800 53.00 -0.64 9.02
CA GLY A 800 52.09 -0.97 7.93
C GLY A 800 52.67 -1.99 6.95
N VAL A 801 51.79 -2.66 6.20
CA VAL A 801 52.18 -3.62 5.16
C VAL A 801 52.22 -2.89 3.82
N SER A 802 53.32 -2.93 3.07
CA SER A 802 53.38 -2.29 1.76
C SER A 802 52.50 -2.99 0.73
N CYS A 803 51.97 -2.24 -0.25
CA CYS A 803 51.20 -2.82 -1.36
C CYS A 803 52.03 -3.83 -2.16
N GLU A 804 53.32 -3.55 -2.37
CA GLU A 804 54.26 -4.47 -3.01
C GLU A 804 54.27 -5.83 -2.29
N SER A 805 54.49 -5.82 -0.98
CA SER A 805 54.52 -7.05 -0.18
C SER A 805 53.19 -7.80 -0.27
N LEU A 806 52.06 -7.10 -0.06
CA LEU A 806 50.74 -7.73 -0.01
C LEU A 806 50.35 -8.39 -1.34
N PHE A 807 50.57 -7.70 -2.47
CA PHE A 807 50.10 -8.15 -3.78
C PHE A 807 51.13 -8.96 -4.57
N THR A 808 52.32 -9.20 -4.01
CA THR A 808 53.38 -10.00 -4.67
C THR A 808 52.87 -11.37 -5.13
N GLY A 809 53.07 -11.66 -6.42
CA GLY A 809 52.72 -12.93 -7.04
C GLY A 809 51.22 -13.18 -7.20
N LEU A 810 50.38 -12.15 -7.15
CA LEU A 810 48.94 -12.24 -7.43
C LEU A 810 48.64 -11.80 -8.86
N GLU A 811 48.10 -12.70 -9.65
CA GLU A 811 47.65 -12.40 -11.02
C GLU A 811 46.47 -11.41 -10.99
N GLY A 812 46.50 -10.40 -11.86
CA GLY A 812 45.45 -9.37 -11.96
C GLY A 812 45.54 -8.26 -10.90
N PHE A 813 46.49 -8.32 -9.96
CA PHE A 813 46.78 -7.24 -9.02
C PHE A 813 48.05 -6.51 -9.45
N TYR A 814 48.06 -5.18 -9.32
CA TYR A 814 49.21 -4.35 -9.64
C TYR A 814 49.75 -3.65 -8.41
N VAL A 815 51.04 -3.37 -8.41
CA VAL A 815 51.69 -2.61 -7.34
C VAL A 815 51.68 -1.14 -7.75
N PRO A 816 51.06 -0.24 -6.98
CA PRO A 816 51.16 1.20 -7.23
C PRO A 816 52.61 1.65 -7.05
N GLY A 817 53.04 2.68 -7.78
CA GLY A 817 54.37 3.28 -7.57
C GLY A 817 54.54 4.02 -6.24
N ASP A 818 53.46 4.17 -5.47
CA ASP A 818 53.45 4.78 -4.14
C ASP A 818 53.70 3.73 -3.05
N THR A 819 54.58 4.05 -2.10
CA THR A 819 54.97 3.19 -0.98
C THR A 819 54.02 3.28 0.21
N THR A 820 52.83 3.88 0.04
CA THR A 820 51.85 4.01 1.12
C THR A 820 51.44 2.65 1.69
N PRO A 821 51.40 2.51 3.03
CA PRO A 821 51.03 1.26 3.66
C PRO A 821 49.54 0.96 3.41
N VAL A 822 49.25 -0.32 3.27
CA VAL A 822 47.89 -0.83 3.14
C VAL A 822 47.12 -0.53 4.42
N ASP A 823 45.90 -0.02 4.25
CA ASP A 823 44.99 0.27 5.35
C ASP A 823 44.76 -0.95 6.27
N LYS A 824 44.84 -0.71 7.58
CA LYS A 824 44.70 -1.75 8.61
C LYS A 824 43.35 -2.46 8.52
N LYS A 825 42.26 -1.74 8.26
CA LYS A 825 40.91 -2.34 8.17
C LYS A 825 40.78 -3.31 6.99
N LEU A 826 41.48 -3.04 5.89
CA LEU A 826 41.58 -3.97 4.75
C LEU A 826 42.31 -5.27 5.15
N LEU A 827 43.44 -5.18 5.86
CA LEU A 827 44.19 -6.35 6.34
C LEU A 827 43.35 -7.19 7.33
N GLU A 828 42.64 -6.53 8.25
CA GLU A 828 41.70 -7.18 9.17
C GLU A 828 40.57 -7.88 8.41
N ALA A 829 39.98 -7.25 7.39
CA ALA A 829 38.93 -7.85 6.55
C ALA A 829 39.42 -9.12 5.82
N ILE A 830 40.65 -9.13 5.31
CA ILE A 830 41.26 -10.32 4.69
C ILE A 830 41.32 -11.46 5.71
N SER A 831 41.86 -11.20 6.91
CA SER A 831 41.96 -12.18 7.99
C SER A 831 40.58 -12.72 8.42
N PHE A 832 39.61 -11.84 8.65
CA PHE A 832 38.24 -12.23 9.03
C PHE A 832 37.55 -13.05 7.94
N SER A 833 37.73 -12.71 6.67
CA SER A 833 37.10 -13.44 5.56
C SER A 833 37.60 -14.88 5.47
N LEU A 834 38.90 -15.11 5.73
CA LEU A 834 39.50 -16.45 5.77
C LEU A 834 39.05 -17.21 7.02
N GLN A 835 39.03 -16.54 8.17
CA GLN A 835 38.51 -17.09 9.41
C GLN A 835 37.07 -17.58 9.21
N TYR A 836 36.20 -16.79 8.57
CA TYR A 836 34.83 -17.20 8.27
C TYR A 836 34.77 -18.44 7.37
N SER A 837 35.48 -18.41 6.24
CA SER A 837 35.44 -19.48 5.22
C SER A 837 35.97 -20.82 5.76
N LEU A 838 37.10 -20.81 6.48
CA LEU A 838 37.71 -22.01 7.06
C LEU A 838 36.83 -22.63 8.15
N ASN A 839 36.28 -21.80 9.04
CA ASN A 839 35.44 -22.29 10.13
C ASN A 839 34.08 -22.79 9.63
N ALA A 840 33.52 -22.18 8.59
CA ALA A 840 32.32 -22.67 7.90
C ALA A 840 32.57 -24.06 7.29
N GLU A 841 33.68 -24.26 6.58
CA GLU A 841 34.04 -25.56 6.00
C GLU A 841 34.16 -26.65 7.07
N ILE A 842 34.89 -26.36 8.17
CA ILE A 842 35.06 -27.29 9.29
C ILE A 842 33.70 -27.60 9.93
N TYR A 843 32.83 -26.59 10.11
CA TYR A 843 31.49 -26.79 10.65
C TYR A 843 30.65 -27.72 9.77
N LEU A 844 30.58 -27.45 8.47
CA LEU A 844 29.78 -28.22 7.51
C LEU A 844 30.25 -29.68 7.44
N PHE A 845 31.57 -29.90 7.45
CA PHE A 845 32.13 -31.24 7.46
C PHE A 845 31.82 -32.01 8.76
N THR A 846 31.94 -31.36 9.92
CA THR A 846 31.79 -31.99 11.23
C THR A 846 30.35 -32.12 11.73
N SER A 847 29.44 -31.26 11.25
CA SER A 847 28.01 -31.29 11.61
C SER A 847 27.25 -32.45 10.93
N THR A 848 27.77 -32.97 9.82
CA THR A 848 27.17 -34.11 9.12
C THR A 848 27.34 -35.38 9.96
N ARG A 849 26.23 -35.94 10.48
CA ARG A 849 26.25 -37.17 11.30
C ARG A 849 26.58 -38.41 10.44
N PRO A 850 27.74 -39.06 10.59
CA PRO A 850 28.00 -40.29 9.86
C PRO A 850 27.28 -41.48 10.51
N ARG A 851 26.83 -42.44 9.70
CA ARG A 851 26.53 -43.82 10.17
C ARG A 851 27.80 -44.42 10.75
N PHE A 852 27.70 -45.17 11.85
CA PHE A 852 28.82 -45.93 12.41
C PHE A 852 29.04 -47.25 11.61
N PRO A 853 30.26 -47.57 11.17
CA PRO A 853 31.46 -46.72 11.12
C PRO A 853 31.39 -45.66 10.00
N ASP A 854 32.10 -44.52 10.20
CA ASP A 854 32.17 -43.46 9.19
C ASP A 854 32.78 -44.02 7.90
N ALA A 855 32.22 -43.60 6.76
CA ALA A 855 32.59 -44.09 5.44
C ALA A 855 33.82 -43.37 4.85
N VAL A 856 34.30 -42.32 5.52
CA VAL A 856 35.58 -41.65 5.23
C VAL A 856 36.69 -42.30 6.07
N ALA A 857 37.78 -42.74 5.42
CA ALA A 857 38.90 -43.36 6.11
C ALA A 857 39.65 -42.35 6.97
N LYS A 858 40.17 -42.77 8.14
CA LYS A 858 40.78 -41.86 9.13
C LYS A 858 41.89 -41.00 8.52
N THR A 859 42.71 -41.55 7.63
CA THR A 859 43.84 -40.86 6.98
C THR A 859 43.42 -39.81 5.94
N GLU A 860 42.15 -39.78 5.52
CA GLU A 860 41.67 -38.97 4.39
C GLU A 860 40.91 -37.71 4.82
N TYR A 861 40.71 -37.45 6.12
CA TYR A 861 39.82 -36.39 6.60
C TYR A 861 40.23 -34.99 6.13
N LEU A 862 41.53 -34.67 6.16
CA LEU A 862 42.04 -33.39 5.65
C LEU A 862 41.83 -33.24 4.14
N SER A 863 41.96 -34.32 3.36
CA SER A 863 41.75 -34.29 1.90
C SER A 863 40.31 -33.92 1.51
N HIS A 864 39.36 -34.09 2.43
CA HIS A 864 37.98 -33.67 2.26
C HIS A 864 37.71 -32.21 2.61
N LEU A 865 38.69 -31.47 3.15
CA LEU A 865 38.59 -30.04 3.50
C LEU A 865 39.47 -29.22 2.54
N PRO A 866 38.99 -28.92 1.32
CA PRO A 866 39.79 -28.26 0.30
C PRO A 866 40.28 -26.87 0.72
N LEU A 867 39.47 -26.04 1.40
CA LEU A 867 39.89 -24.69 1.81
C LEU A 867 40.97 -24.77 2.90
N VAL A 868 40.77 -25.62 3.91
CA VAL A 868 41.79 -25.88 4.95
C VAL A 868 43.08 -26.40 4.32
N SER A 869 42.99 -27.38 3.42
CA SER A 869 44.16 -27.94 2.74
C SER A 869 44.90 -26.88 1.91
N GLN A 870 44.15 -26.01 1.22
CA GLN A 870 44.71 -24.92 0.44
C GLN A 870 45.37 -23.85 1.30
N PHE A 871 44.77 -23.50 2.44
CA PHE A 871 45.33 -22.53 3.38
C PHE A 871 46.71 -22.96 3.90
N PHE A 872 46.84 -24.20 4.36
CA PHE A 872 48.12 -24.71 4.88
C PHE A 872 49.15 -24.96 3.77
N ALA A 873 48.73 -25.40 2.59
CA ALA A 873 49.63 -25.63 1.46
C ALA A 873 50.23 -24.33 0.89
N ALA A 874 49.54 -23.20 1.05
CA ALA A 874 49.98 -21.90 0.56
C ALA A 874 50.95 -21.17 1.48
N ALA A 875 51.20 -21.69 2.68
CA ALA A 875 52.16 -21.09 3.60
C ALA A 875 53.56 -21.05 2.97
N THR A 876 54.11 -19.86 2.86
CA THR A 876 55.40 -19.59 2.23
C THR A 876 56.54 -20.09 3.12
N LYS A 877 57.42 -20.96 2.57
CA LYS A 877 58.58 -21.48 3.30
C LYS A 877 59.64 -20.43 3.68
N GLY A 878 59.50 -19.18 3.22
CA GLY A 878 60.43 -18.08 3.48
C GLY A 878 59.91 -16.98 4.42
N THR A 879 58.67 -17.08 4.91
CA THR A 879 58.11 -16.07 5.83
C THR A 879 58.42 -16.46 7.27
N THR A 880 59.37 -15.79 7.91
CA THR A 880 59.74 -15.99 9.32
C THR A 880 59.19 -14.86 10.17
N VAL A 881 58.24 -15.18 11.07
CA VAL A 881 57.79 -14.25 12.11
C VAL A 881 58.81 -14.25 13.23
N SER A 882 59.46 -13.11 13.48
CA SER A 882 60.47 -12.93 14.53
C SER A 882 59.92 -12.29 15.81
N GLU A 883 58.76 -11.63 15.75
CA GLU A 883 58.11 -10.98 16.89
C GLU A 883 56.66 -11.44 17.08
N VAL A 884 56.24 -11.62 18.34
CA VAL A 884 54.87 -12.04 18.69
C VAL A 884 53.82 -11.04 18.20
N ALA A 885 54.13 -9.73 18.20
CA ALA A 885 53.22 -8.69 17.71
C ALA A 885 52.84 -8.88 16.22
N ASN A 886 53.80 -9.31 15.40
CA ASN A 886 53.60 -9.56 13.97
C ASN A 886 52.88 -10.89 13.70
N ALA A 887 52.69 -11.72 14.73
CA ALA A 887 51.91 -12.96 14.67
C ALA A 887 50.41 -12.75 14.94
N GLN A 888 49.95 -11.55 15.30
CA GLN A 888 48.61 -11.35 15.87
C GLN A 888 47.45 -11.80 14.95
N MET A 889 47.53 -11.55 13.64
CA MET A 889 46.52 -12.02 12.69
C MET A 889 46.54 -13.54 12.52
N LEU A 890 47.74 -14.15 12.51
CA LEU A 890 47.93 -15.59 12.50
C LEU A 890 47.35 -16.24 13.76
N VAL A 891 47.61 -15.64 14.94
CA VAL A 891 47.04 -16.04 16.23
C VAL A 891 45.51 -15.99 16.19
N SER A 892 44.94 -14.90 15.67
CA SER A 892 43.49 -14.73 15.59
C SER A 892 42.83 -15.82 14.75
N LEU A 893 43.32 -16.03 13.52
CA LEU A 893 42.77 -16.99 12.57
C LEU A 893 42.96 -18.43 13.06
N LEU A 894 44.19 -18.82 13.42
CA LEU A 894 44.46 -20.19 13.89
C LEU A 894 43.78 -20.49 15.23
N GLY A 895 43.65 -19.49 16.11
CA GLY A 895 42.91 -19.63 17.37
C GLY A 895 41.43 -19.96 17.14
N ALA A 896 40.80 -19.32 16.16
CA ALA A 896 39.42 -19.61 15.77
C ALA A 896 39.27 -21.00 15.11
N VAL A 897 40.15 -21.34 14.16
CA VAL A 897 40.21 -22.67 13.53
C VAL A 897 40.42 -23.78 14.56
N HIS A 898 41.32 -23.56 15.53
CA HIS A 898 41.54 -24.46 16.67
C HIS A 898 40.29 -24.54 17.56
N ALA A 899 39.59 -23.43 17.81
CA ALA A 899 38.38 -23.43 18.63
C ALA A 899 37.26 -24.29 18.02
N GLN A 900 37.04 -24.14 16.72
CA GLN A 900 35.97 -24.81 15.99
C GLN A 900 36.21 -26.32 15.83
N SER A 901 37.47 -26.71 15.64
CA SER A 901 37.87 -28.12 15.51
C SER A 901 37.89 -28.88 16.84
N ASN A 902 38.00 -28.20 17.98
CA ASN A 902 38.07 -28.83 19.30
C ASN A 902 36.70 -28.82 20.03
N PRO A 903 36.47 -29.70 21.04
CA PRO A 903 35.25 -29.67 21.86
C PRO A 903 35.03 -28.33 22.57
N LEU A 904 33.77 -27.89 22.71
CA LEU A 904 33.43 -26.60 23.34
C LEU A 904 33.40 -26.67 24.88
N SER A 905 33.21 -27.86 25.46
CA SER A 905 33.23 -28.08 26.91
C SER A 905 33.83 -29.43 27.30
N PHE A 906 34.27 -29.54 28.56
CA PHE A 906 34.76 -30.80 29.15
C PHE A 906 33.70 -31.92 29.10
N TRP A 907 32.43 -31.58 29.34
CA TRP A 907 31.31 -32.53 29.25
C TRP A 907 31.00 -32.99 27.81
N GLN A 908 31.29 -32.16 26.80
CA GLN A 908 31.30 -32.61 25.41
C GLN A 908 32.51 -33.49 25.11
N SER A 909 33.65 -33.27 25.75
CA SER A 909 34.83 -34.14 25.66
C SER A 909 34.51 -35.54 26.19
N THR A 910 33.86 -35.66 27.36
CA THR A 910 33.50 -36.95 27.96
C THR A 910 32.38 -37.68 27.19
N LYS A 911 31.33 -36.98 26.73
CA LYS A 911 30.34 -37.58 25.80
C LYS A 911 30.93 -37.93 24.43
N SER A 912 31.96 -37.21 23.98
CA SER A 912 32.70 -37.54 22.75
C SER A 912 33.61 -38.76 22.90
N ALA A 913 34.12 -39.03 24.11
CA ALA A 913 34.90 -40.22 24.41
C ALA A 913 34.06 -41.50 24.38
N PHE A 914 32.76 -41.44 24.74
CA PHE A 914 31.83 -42.56 24.58
C PHE A 914 31.20 -42.66 23.18
N SER A 915 31.21 -41.59 22.38
CA SER A 915 30.79 -41.57 20.96
C SER A 915 31.95 -41.58 19.96
N PHE A 916 33.17 -41.88 20.45
CA PHE A 916 34.47 -41.78 19.75
C PHE A 916 34.55 -42.64 18.50
N PHE A 917 33.72 -43.67 18.43
CA PHE A 917 33.68 -44.60 17.33
C PHE A 917 33.04 -44.00 16.05
N GLY A 918 32.17 -42.98 16.18
CA GLY A 918 31.43 -42.42 15.03
C GLY A 918 31.69 -40.94 14.69
N ASN A 919 32.13 -40.08 15.61
CA ASN A 919 32.09 -38.62 15.37
C ASN A 919 33.28 -38.09 14.54
N ARG A 920 32.99 -37.44 13.39
CA ARG A 920 34.00 -36.81 12.51
C ARG A 920 34.90 -35.83 13.21
N LYS A 921 34.32 -35.04 14.13
CA LYS A 921 35.04 -34.01 14.86
C LYS A 921 36.23 -34.59 15.62
N GLY A 922 36.02 -35.66 16.39
CA GLY A 922 37.09 -36.30 17.19
C GLY A 922 38.23 -36.89 16.36
N LYS A 923 37.98 -37.28 15.10
CA LYS A 923 39.01 -37.79 14.18
C LYS A 923 39.74 -36.68 13.43
N LEU A 924 39.06 -35.57 13.13
CA LEU A 924 39.65 -34.40 12.48
C LEU A 924 40.55 -33.60 13.43
N THR A 925 40.16 -33.46 14.71
CA THR A 925 40.86 -32.60 15.69
C THR A 925 42.37 -32.88 15.77
N PRO A 926 42.86 -34.14 15.91
CA PRO A 926 44.29 -34.39 16.04
C PRO A 926 45.07 -34.03 14.76
N GLN A 927 44.49 -34.28 13.59
CA GLN A 927 45.13 -33.97 12.31
C GLN A 927 45.24 -32.46 12.09
N LEU A 928 44.16 -31.73 12.37
CA LEU A 928 44.16 -30.28 12.22
C LEU A 928 45.09 -29.60 13.25
N ASN A 929 45.07 -30.04 14.50
CA ASN A 929 45.99 -29.54 15.52
C ASN A 929 47.45 -29.79 15.12
N SER A 930 47.75 -30.96 14.53
CA SER A 930 49.09 -31.26 14.01
C SER A 930 49.51 -30.28 12.90
N GLN A 931 48.61 -29.96 11.96
CA GLN A 931 48.88 -28.98 10.89
C GLN A 931 49.08 -27.56 11.46
N ILE A 932 48.23 -27.14 12.40
CA ILE A 932 48.35 -25.85 13.09
C ILE A 932 49.71 -25.74 13.80
N PHE A 933 50.11 -26.75 14.57
CA PHE A 933 51.38 -26.66 15.28
C PHE A 933 52.58 -26.80 14.35
N SER A 934 52.48 -27.61 13.29
CA SER A 934 53.52 -27.68 12.26
C SER A 934 53.73 -26.33 11.58
N ILE A 935 52.67 -25.60 11.24
CA ILE A 935 52.79 -24.31 10.57
C ILE A 935 53.36 -23.23 11.49
N LEU A 936 53.04 -23.27 12.78
CA LEU A 936 53.64 -22.38 13.78
C LEU A 936 55.14 -22.66 13.94
N SER A 937 55.54 -23.94 13.96
CA SER A 937 56.97 -24.30 14.03
C SER A 937 57.75 -23.96 12.77
N SER A 938 57.12 -23.94 11.59
CA SER A 938 57.80 -23.62 10.33
C SER A 938 57.79 -22.13 9.97
N SER A 939 56.82 -21.36 10.46
CA SER A 939 56.61 -19.96 10.05
C SER A 939 57.01 -18.95 11.13
N CYS A 940 57.35 -19.41 12.34
CA CYS A 940 57.81 -18.56 13.43
C CYS A 940 59.23 -18.96 13.84
N ASP A 941 60.03 -17.98 14.24
CA ASP A 941 61.35 -18.25 14.81
C ASP A 941 61.22 -19.16 16.04
N PRO A 942 62.17 -20.10 16.26
CA PRO A 942 62.10 -21.03 17.38
C PRO A 942 61.88 -20.34 18.73
N ALA A 943 62.48 -19.15 18.91
CA ALA A 943 62.39 -18.33 20.13
C ALA A 943 60.95 -17.85 20.45
N ILE A 944 60.12 -17.61 19.43
CA ILE A 944 58.75 -17.10 19.62
C ILE A 944 57.66 -18.12 19.31
N SER A 945 58.00 -19.24 18.68
CA SER A 945 57.05 -20.30 18.31
C SER A 945 56.21 -20.82 19.49
N GLY A 946 56.84 -20.97 20.67
CA GLY A 946 56.18 -21.34 21.93
C GLY A 946 55.17 -20.28 22.40
N PRO A 947 55.60 -19.03 22.62
CA PRO A 947 54.69 -17.92 22.92
C PRO A 947 53.50 -17.79 21.95
N VAL A 948 53.74 -17.81 20.63
CA VAL A 948 52.67 -17.69 19.63
C VAL A 948 51.66 -18.83 19.76
N LYS A 949 52.13 -20.06 20.03
CA LYS A 949 51.25 -21.22 20.30
C LYS A 949 50.38 -21.00 21.52
N ASP A 950 50.91 -20.44 22.61
CA ASP A 950 50.13 -20.14 23.81
C ASP A 950 49.05 -19.08 23.54
N HIS A 951 49.37 -18.06 22.77
CA HIS A 951 48.41 -17.05 22.31
C HIS A 951 47.30 -17.64 21.43
N VAL A 952 47.63 -18.57 20.51
CA VAL A 952 46.63 -19.33 19.72
C VAL A 952 45.68 -20.10 20.64
N MET A 953 46.20 -20.75 21.67
CA MET A 953 45.39 -21.51 22.63
C MET A 953 44.51 -20.58 23.49
N GLN A 954 45.00 -19.40 23.87
CA GLN A 954 44.24 -18.39 24.59
C GLN A 954 43.09 -17.84 23.72
N ARG A 955 43.38 -17.45 22.49
CA ARG A 955 42.36 -17.01 21.53
C ARG A 955 41.33 -18.11 21.29
N SER A 956 41.78 -19.36 21.19
CA SER A 956 40.89 -20.50 21.06
C SER A 956 39.89 -20.61 22.21
N LYS A 957 40.34 -20.42 23.47
CA LYS A 957 39.44 -20.38 24.64
C LYS A 957 38.43 -19.23 24.54
N GLN A 958 38.85 -18.04 24.10
CA GLN A 958 37.97 -16.88 23.92
C GLN A 958 36.87 -17.18 22.89
N VAL A 959 37.23 -17.68 21.70
CA VAL A 959 36.28 -18.02 20.64
C VAL A 959 35.30 -19.11 21.11
N LYS A 960 35.75 -20.13 21.84
CA LYS A 960 34.85 -21.15 22.43
C LYS A 960 33.86 -20.56 23.42
N THR A 961 34.27 -19.59 24.23
CA THR A 961 33.38 -18.87 25.14
C THR A 961 32.35 -18.04 24.37
N GLY A 962 32.79 -17.33 23.33
CA GLY A 962 31.92 -16.58 22.42
C GLY A 962 30.85 -17.46 21.75
N ILE A 963 31.26 -18.59 21.14
CA ILE A 963 30.33 -19.57 20.54
C ILE A 963 29.32 -20.06 21.58
N ARG A 964 29.73 -20.31 22.82
CA ARG A 964 28.82 -20.74 23.90
C ARG A 964 27.81 -19.67 24.27
N ALA A 965 28.18 -18.39 24.19
CA ALA A 965 27.31 -17.27 24.49
C ALA A 965 26.24 -16.99 23.41
N THR A 966 26.45 -17.42 22.16
CA THR A 966 25.47 -17.21 21.07
C THR A 966 24.11 -17.87 21.35
N LYS A 967 23.00 -17.20 21.01
CA LYS A 967 21.66 -17.79 21.06
C LYS A 967 21.47 -18.72 19.84
N GLY A 968 20.82 -19.88 20.01
CA GLY A 968 20.55 -20.84 18.91
C GLY A 968 21.64 -21.89 18.67
N LYS A 969 21.85 -22.28 17.39
CA LYS A 969 22.84 -23.30 16.99
C LYS A 969 24.26 -22.83 17.35
N LYS A 970 24.89 -23.52 18.31
CA LYS A 970 26.27 -23.25 18.77
C LYS A 970 27.28 -23.51 17.65
N SER A 971 27.55 -22.47 16.86
CA SER A 971 28.40 -22.52 15.67
C SER A 971 29.31 -21.29 15.63
N PHE A 972 30.45 -21.41 14.96
CA PHE A 972 31.30 -20.26 14.70
C PHE A 972 30.57 -19.21 13.85
N ALA A 973 29.73 -19.59 12.88
CA ALA A 973 28.98 -18.63 12.05
C ALA A 973 28.15 -17.64 12.88
N GLY A 974 27.46 -18.12 13.92
CA GLY A 974 26.70 -17.25 14.83
C GLY A 974 27.58 -16.29 15.63
N PHE A 975 28.76 -16.74 16.07
CA PHE A 975 29.71 -15.89 16.80
C PHE A 975 30.47 -14.93 15.86
N ALA A 976 30.79 -15.37 14.66
CA ALA A 976 31.44 -14.59 13.63
C ALA A 976 30.61 -13.38 13.24
N ARG A 977 29.27 -13.50 13.20
CA ARG A 977 28.39 -12.33 13.02
C ARG A 977 28.56 -11.29 14.12
N THR A 978 28.79 -11.71 15.36
CA THR A 978 29.10 -10.77 16.46
C THR A 978 30.46 -10.12 16.28
N GLU A 979 31.50 -10.89 15.93
CA GLU A 979 32.83 -10.33 15.66
C GLU A 979 32.81 -9.37 14.45
N LEU A 980 32.06 -9.69 13.41
CA LEU A 980 31.88 -8.86 12.23
C LEU A 980 31.09 -7.59 12.54
N ALA A 981 30.06 -7.65 13.38
CA ALA A 981 29.36 -6.47 13.84
C ALA A 981 30.27 -5.55 14.66
N THR A 982 31.17 -6.12 15.47
CA THR A 982 32.21 -5.34 16.16
C THR A 982 33.22 -4.74 15.19
N PHE A 983 33.67 -5.51 14.19
CA PHE A 983 34.57 -5.03 13.14
C PHE A 983 33.97 -3.85 12.37
N ALA A 984 32.69 -3.94 12.02
CA ALA A 984 31.97 -2.95 11.23
C ALA A 984 31.36 -1.78 12.04
N GLY A 985 31.52 -1.79 13.37
CA GLY A 985 30.90 -0.84 14.29
C GLY A 985 29.37 -0.89 14.36
N THR A 986 28.71 -1.72 13.54
CA THR A 986 27.26 -1.80 13.38
C THR A 986 26.83 -3.23 13.05
N PRO A 987 25.68 -3.70 13.56
CA PRO A 987 25.08 -4.94 13.07
C PRO A 987 24.72 -4.82 11.59
N PHE A 988 24.97 -5.87 10.82
CA PHE A 988 24.59 -5.95 9.41
C PHE A 988 24.10 -7.35 9.07
N ASN A 989 23.25 -7.45 8.05
CA ASN A 989 22.54 -8.66 7.67
C ASN A 989 23.04 -9.15 6.32
N PHE A 990 23.78 -10.26 6.36
CA PHE A 990 24.14 -11.01 5.17
C PHE A 990 23.73 -12.48 5.31
N VAL A 991 23.48 -13.10 4.16
CA VAL A 991 23.07 -14.50 4.04
C VAL A 991 23.97 -15.20 3.03
N ASP A 992 24.43 -16.40 3.39
CA ASP A 992 25.03 -17.34 2.46
C ASP A 992 23.90 -18.07 1.74
N LEU A 993 23.68 -17.72 0.47
CA LEU A 993 22.57 -18.27 -0.31
C LEU A 993 22.80 -19.74 -0.68
N THR A 994 24.02 -20.25 -0.55
CA THR A 994 24.25 -21.69 -0.74
C THR A 994 23.60 -22.52 0.37
N GLU A 995 23.35 -21.93 1.54
CA GLU A 995 22.65 -22.61 2.64
C GLU A 995 21.15 -22.83 2.36
N ALA A 996 20.57 -22.20 1.33
CA ALA A 996 19.17 -22.40 0.94
C ALA A 996 18.85 -23.88 0.68
N LYS A 997 19.84 -24.66 0.19
CA LYS A 997 19.78 -26.13 0.16
C LYS A 997 21.02 -26.77 0.79
N GLU A 998 20.86 -27.20 2.04
CA GLU A 998 21.96 -27.73 2.87
C GLU A 998 22.49 -29.11 2.43
N SER A 999 21.80 -29.89 1.59
CA SER A 999 22.18 -31.29 1.31
C SER A 999 21.83 -31.77 -0.09
N SER A 1000 22.56 -32.78 -0.58
CA SER A 1000 22.28 -33.49 -1.84
C SER A 1000 20.83 -34.00 -1.86
N GLU A 1001 20.16 -33.81 -2.98
CA GLU A 1001 18.74 -34.06 -3.13
C GLU A 1001 18.50 -35.24 -4.09
N ALA A 1002 17.37 -35.94 -3.90
CA ALA A 1002 16.88 -36.88 -4.88
C ALA A 1002 15.55 -36.39 -5.43
N LEU A 1003 15.49 -36.15 -6.74
CA LEU A 1003 14.26 -35.75 -7.43
C LEU A 1003 13.53 -37.01 -7.90
N THR A 1004 12.20 -37.01 -7.82
CA THR A 1004 11.39 -38.02 -8.50
C THR A 1004 11.26 -37.65 -9.98
N SER A 1005 10.84 -38.60 -10.82
CA SER A 1005 10.57 -38.31 -12.24
C SER A 1005 9.60 -37.13 -12.44
N ALA A 1006 8.56 -37.03 -11.61
CA ALA A 1006 7.58 -35.95 -11.70
C ALA A 1006 8.19 -34.57 -11.39
N VAL A 1007 8.99 -34.48 -10.32
CA VAL A 1007 9.65 -33.22 -9.92
C VAL A 1007 10.72 -32.82 -10.94
N ALA A 1008 11.48 -33.79 -11.47
CA ALA A 1008 12.47 -33.52 -12.51
C ALA A 1008 11.83 -32.94 -13.79
N ASN A 1009 10.73 -33.53 -14.26
CA ASN A 1009 9.96 -33.02 -15.39
C ASN A 1009 9.41 -31.61 -15.15
N GLN A 1010 8.86 -31.38 -13.95
CA GLN A 1010 8.35 -30.07 -13.56
C GLN A 1010 9.47 -29.02 -13.57
N ASN A 1011 10.61 -29.31 -12.94
CA ASN A 1011 11.75 -28.40 -12.90
C ASN A 1011 12.26 -28.07 -14.31
N PHE A 1012 12.36 -29.06 -15.19
CA PHE A 1012 12.76 -28.84 -16.59
C PHE A 1012 11.77 -27.94 -17.34
N SER A 1013 10.47 -28.18 -17.18
CA SER A 1013 9.42 -27.36 -17.81
C SER A 1013 9.42 -25.92 -17.30
N THR A 1014 9.58 -25.73 -15.98
CA THR A 1014 9.72 -24.41 -15.35
C THR A 1014 10.93 -23.66 -15.91
N TRP A 1015 12.08 -24.32 -16.01
CA TRP A 1015 13.28 -23.70 -16.58
C TRP A 1015 13.10 -23.30 -18.04
N GLN A 1016 12.47 -24.13 -18.88
CA GLN A 1016 12.19 -23.78 -20.28
C GLN A 1016 11.30 -22.53 -20.39
N MET A 1017 10.27 -22.44 -19.54
CA MET A 1017 9.39 -21.28 -19.47
C MET A 1017 10.14 -20.03 -19.02
N GLU A 1018 10.93 -20.13 -17.96
CA GLU A 1018 11.73 -19.01 -17.45
C GLU A 1018 12.76 -18.54 -18.49
N LYS A 1019 13.49 -19.45 -19.13
CA LYS A 1019 14.43 -19.13 -20.20
C LYS A 1019 13.74 -18.44 -21.37
N LYS A 1020 12.56 -18.90 -21.78
CA LYS A 1020 11.77 -18.26 -22.83
C LYS A 1020 11.35 -16.84 -22.41
N ASN A 1021 10.87 -16.67 -21.18
CA ASN A 1021 10.49 -15.36 -20.65
C ASN A 1021 11.67 -14.39 -20.65
N THR A 1022 12.85 -14.83 -20.20
CA THR A 1022 14.08 -14.04 -20.25
C THR A 1022 14.42 -13.65 -21.70
N GLN A 1023 14.39 -14.60 -22.65
CA GLN A 1023 14.64 -14.30 -24.07
C GLN A 1023 13.63 -13.33 -24.68
N ASP A 1024 12.36 -13.41 -24.29
CA ASP A 1024 11.34 -12.47 -24.74
C ASP A 1024 11.57 -11.07 -24.15
N TRP A 1025 11.97 -10.95 -22.89
CA TRP A 1025 12.39 -9.68 -22.28
C TRP A 1025 13.62 -9.08 -22.96
N GLU A 1026 14.65 -9.90 -23.23
CA GLU A 1026 15.85 -9.45 -23.93
C GLU A 1026 15.53 -8.93 -25.34
N ARG A 1027 14.62 -9.59 -26.06
CA ARG A 1027 14.17 -9.14 -27.40
C ARG A 1027 13.51 -7.77 -27.32
N VAL A 1028 12.66 -7.57 -26.32
CA VAL A 1028 11.96 -6.31 -26.08
C VAL A 1028 12.95 -5.18 -25.75
N ALA A 1029 13.88 -5.42 -24.82
CA ALA A 1029 14.91 -4.44 -24.48
C ALA A 1029 15.79 -4.09 -25.69
N LYS A 1030 16.20 -5.09 -26.49
CA LYS A 1030 16.96 -4.87 -27.74
C LYS A 1030 16.16 -4.03 -28.75
N THR A 1031 14.86 -4.25 -28.87
CA THR A 1031 14.00 -3.47 -29.77
C THR A 1031 13.97 -2.00 -29.33
N MET A 1032 13.67 -1.74 -28.04
CA MET A 1032 13.64 -0.37 -27.51
C MET A 1032 15.00 0.33 -27.60
N LEU A 1033 16.11 -0.37 -27.31
CA LEU A 1033 17.46 0.17 -27.45
C LEU A 1033 17.79 0.51 -28.92
N THR A 1034 17.36 -0.30 -29.87
CA THR A 1034 17.60 -0.04 -31.31
C THR A 1034 16.80 1.16 -31.80
N GLU A 1035 15.59 1.36 -31.28
CA GLU A 1035 14.73 2.49 -31.64
C GLU A 1035 15.21 3.81 -31.01
N MET A 1036 15.83 3.76 -29.83
CA MET A 1036 16.14 4.96 -29.04
C MET A 1036 17.63 5.31 -28.98
N VAL A 1037 18.56 4.38 -29.21
CA VAL A 1037 20.01 4.61 -29.06
C VAL A 1037 20.73 4.43 -30.39
N ASN A 1038 21.48 5.46 -30.79
CA ASN A 1038 22.15 5.58 -32.08
C ASN A 1038 21.23 5.15 -33.24
N PRO A 1039 20.00 5.72 -33.32
CA PRO A 1039 19.07 5.35 -34.37
C PRO A 1039 19.72 5.64 -35.73
N VAL A 1040 19.63 4.66 -36.62
CA VAL A 1040 19.98 4.84 -38.03
C VAL A 1040 18.79 5.52 -38.67
N ASP A 1041 18.99 6.71 -39.24
CA ASP A 1041 17.95 7.33 -40.06
C ASP A 1041 17.79 6.45 -41.32
N GLU A 1042 16.70 5.71 -41.39
CA GLU A 1042 16.33 4.88 -42.56
C GLU A 1042 15.86 5.73 -43.75
#